data_AF-A0A8H4X3S8-F1
#
_entry.id   AF-A0A8H4X3S8-F1
#
_cell.length_a   1.000
_cell.length_b   1.000
_cell.length_c   1.000
_cell.angle_alpha   90.00
_cell.angle_beta   90.00
_cell.angle_gamma   90.00
#
_symmetry.space_group_name_H-M   'P 1'
#
loop_
_entity.id
_entity.type
_entity.pdbx_description
1 polymer ?
#
loop_
_entity_poly.entity_id
_entity_poly.type
_entity_poly.pdbx_seq_one_letter_code
_entity_poly.pdbx_strand_id
1 'polypeptide(L)'
;MTLKVGIIGAGIGGLSAAIALRRTGAQVEVFERSNFKDEIGAAITITPNGMRVLRHFGFDPKTARGVQSKQMRMVDPHSLKDVVVEDFSHVEYDYGGPFMFFHRVDLHTALKEMAVSSDDRYLGSPVVIHNGNSVTSLDSERATFVLDNGETFAKDLIVIADGVRASATKLIDEITQKDVPLEDIGSSFYRCLIPFSEVNKDPDLARVFKGQDPGFWVPFELSTGSFLVTYPCRDGKMLNVAFRHKTKAENEHAVDWNTDTNIQDITAMVGGFNPLVAKLFSLSTSVSVHKLFRREPLETYTRGRAVIIGDAAHPIQPTHAQGAVLAIEEAAALKALFEDTQDSEQVAERLGLYDNILKRRIHVTQLLSDAQPGISSVLRKRAEDIWGEGIFPPDAMNFTKPIRNFFYAWDVMQEADKVLESALWRDGYMHAVPFTKLRFWGSSCRVCSLYTDIALDCVRGHLPDISKAKFNDETEEKLKLKNTHITTLFNYFLIDGPEGMIDFEIFEDGDADTFEGTGELFSRRHHVGRYTNSRESFERAREWLSECLAEHACPRSVAAGVPLPKRLLDVEGAFDDPVRLIETRGDEFPYVCLSHCWGDPRRKQLKTTTRTVESHMKKIHWIDLPATFRDAVTVCRSMNVKYLWVDSLCILQSFADITPDELEVTEKDFAQENSTMARTYQNSHFTISADLSDHMDSGFFSRNPVNEYKKEFTTDNGDQAFWYTRKPLHQYPENIPCLETRGWTLQEFLLPPRVLHFGESDIAWRCKTRIICECGQIDSQDLNTYNHRFLDTQELANPPPNDSKGALEWWAEIVRVYTSRQLTNPADKLPALSGLAQLRKKVRGGVYLAGLWQDSLLHDLCWFNDYGIESPPVRGHRPPYYRAPSWSWAATDIDADTVCSWWWPRTYRRFASWFFSQGEPEWACDILQVSCEPATTDPMGQVRSGFLDIKTSLTLSEIRRHPTKDSLWTINILNHKSWVVTFFPDCVLEDDGLKFGDQCAGAH
;
A
#
# COMPACT_ATOMS: atom_id res chain seq x y z
N MET A 1 8.92 -12.07 -25.71
CA MET A 1 9.15 -11.72 -27.12
C MET A 1 9.80 -10.35 -27.16
N THR A 2 10.47 -9.95 -28.24
CA THR A 2 11.05 -8.60 -28.36
C THR A 2 9.98 -7.60 -28.77
N LEU A 3 9.94 -6.42 -28.14
CA LEU A 3 8.97 -5.37 -28.43
C LEU A 3 9.18 -4.83 -29.86
N LYS A 4 8.11 -4.76 -30.66
CA LYS A 4 8.12 -4.22 -32.03
C LYS A 4 7.61 -2.79 -32.06
N VAL A 5 8.42 -1.87 -32.55
CA VAL A 5 8.11 -0.43 -32.59
C VAL A 5 8.00 0.04 -34.03
N GLY A 6 6.93 0.76 -34.36
CA GLY A 6 6.79 1.51 -35.61
C GLY A 6 6.93 3.01 -35.36
N ILE A 7 7.79 3.68 -36.11
CA ILE A 7 7.98 5.14 -36.03
C ILE A 7 7.57 5.76 -37.36
N ILE A 8 6.62 6.68 -37.32
CA ILE A 8 6.10 7.37 -38.51
C ILE A 8 6.84 8.70 -38.64
N GLY A 9 7.70 8.82 -39.64
CA GLY A 9 8.53 10.00 -39.92
C GLY A 9 9.99 9.82 -39.50
N ALA A 10 10.90 10.09 -40.44
CA ALA A 10 12.36 10.02 -40.20
C ALA A 10 12.98 11.41 -40.00
N GLY A 11 12.26 12.34 -39.35
CA GLY A 11 12.82 13.62 -38.92
C GLY A 11 13.82 13.47 -37.77
N ILE A 12 14.34 14.60 -37.25
CA ILE A 12 15.25 14.59 -36.09
C ILE A 12 14.60 13.90 -34.87
N GLY A 13 13.32 14.20 -34.59
CA GLY A 13 12.57 13.55 -33.51
C GLY A 13 12.40 12.05 -33.73
N GLY A 14 11.93 11.63 -34.91
CA GLY A 14 11.73 10.21 -35.25
C GLY A 14 13.03 9.40 -35.22
N LEU A 15 14.13 9.94 -35.77
CA LEU A 15 15.44 9.27 -35.69
C LEU A 15 15.97 9.22 -34.26
N SER A 16 15.74 10.26 -33.45
CA SER A 16 16.12 10.25 -32.03
C SER A 16 15.33 9.20 -31.26
N ALA A 17 14.02 9.08 -31.49
CA ALA A 17 13.17 8.03 -30.92
C ALA A 17 13.60 6.63 -31.38
N ALA A 18 14.03 6.49 -32.64
CA ALA A 18 14.55 5.23 -33.17
C ALA A 18 15.83 4.80 -32.47
N ILE A 19 16.77 5.74 -32.27
CA ILE A 19 18.01 5.51 -31.51
C ILE A 19 17.70 5.19 -30.04
N ALA A 20 16.75 5.89 -29.43
CA ALA A 20 16.35 5.69 -28.05
C ALA A 20 15.73 4.30 -27.82
N LEU A 21 14.78 3.90 -28.65
CA LEU A 21 14.03 2.65 -28.49
C LEU A 21 14.83 1.42 -28.92
N ARG A 22 15.72 1.50 -29.93
CA ARG A 22 16.62 0.36 -30.21
C ARG A 22 17.49 0.01 -29.00
N ARG A 23 17.89 1.01 -28.20
CA ARG A 23 18.73 0.84 -27.01
C ARG A 23 18.05 0.07 -25.89
N THR A 24 16.71 0.02 -25.85
CA THR A 24 15.96 -0.80 -24.88
C THR A 24 15.94 -2.29 -25.27
N GLY A 25 16.42 -2.63 -26.47
CA GLY A 25 16.35 -3.98 -27.04
C GLY A 25 15.20 -4.18 -28.01
N ALA A 26 14.37 -3.16 -28.24
CA ALA A 26 13.23 -3.25 -29.16
C ALA A 26 13.65 -3.37 -30.64
N GLN A 27 12.81 -4.04 -31.44
CA GLN A 27 12.93 -4.06 -32.90
C GLN A 27 12.20 -2.85 -33.48
N VAL A 28 12.95 -1.93 -34.08
CA VAL A 28 12.43 -0.64 -34.53
C VAL A 28 12.41 -0.55 -36.06
N GLU A 29 11.26 -0.14 -36.59
CA GLU A 29 11.07 0.18 -38.01
C GLU A 29 10.56 1.62 -38.16
N VAL A 30 11.19 2.38 -39.05
CA VAL A 30 10.83 3.78 -39.36
C VAL A 30 10.18 3.84 -40.74
N PHE A 31 9.10 4.61 -40.88
CA PHE A 31 8.32 4.77 -42.11
C PHE A 31 8.37 6.23 -42.55
N GLU A 32 8.98 6.50 -43.70
CA GLU A 32 9.22 7.85 -44.23
C GLU A 32 8.66 8.00 -45.63
N ARG A 33 7.89 9.08 -45.86
CA ARG A 33 7.27 9.34 -47.18
C ARG A 33 8.27 9.77 -48.25
N SER A 34 9.37 10.41 -47.87
CA SER A 34 10.37 10.91 -48.82
C SER A 34 11.43 9.86 -49.16
N ASN A 35 12.11 10.05 -50.29
CA ASN A 35 13.25 9.22 -50.69
C ASN A 35 14.62 9.82 -50.28
N PHE A 36 14.63 10.83 -49.41
CA PHE A 36 15.82 11.60 -49.02
C PHE A 36 16.65 12.21 -50.18
N LYS A 37 16.08 12.30 -51.41
CA LYS A 37 16.83 12.70 -52.61
C LYS A 37 17.10 14.22 -52.71
N ASP A 38 16.34 15.04 -52.00
CA ASP A 38 16.39 16.52 -52.10
C ASP A 38 16.31 17.21 -50.73
N GLU A 39 17.07 16.73 -49.73
CA GLU A 39 17.12 17.43 -48.43
C GLU A 39 17.90 18.74 -48.54
N ILE A 40 17.24 19.81 -49.00
CA ILE A 40 17.71 21.18 -48.83
C ILE A 40 17.30 21.63 -47.43
N GLY A 41 18.25 21.60 -46.50
CA GLY A 41 17.99 21.89 -45.09
C GLY A 41 18.51 23.25 -44.66
N ALA A 42 17.71 24.00 -43.90
CA ALA A 42 18.19 25.17 -43.17
C ALA A 42 19.10 24.76 -41.98
N ALA A 43 19.76 25.70 -41.31
CA ALA A 43 20.51 25.35 -40.10
C ALA A 43 19.58 25.11 -38.89
N ILE A 44 20.08 24.40 -37.88
CA ILE A 44 19.36 24.09 -36.66
C ILE A 44 20.29 24.22 -35.46
N THR A 45 19.70 24.38 -34.29
CA THR A 45 20.41 24.61 -33.04
C THR A 45 19.94 23.60 -32.00
N ILE A 46 20.88 23.04 -31.24
CA ILE A 46 20.62 22.09 -30.16
C ILE A 46 21.23 22.67 -28.89
N THR A 47 20.39 22.90 -27.90
CA THR A 47 20.75 23.49 -26.61
C THR A 47 21.24 22.40 -25.63
N PRO A 48 21.85 22.76 -24.48
CA PRO A 48 22.50 21.80 -23.58
C PRO A 48 21.66 20.59 -23.18
N ASN A 49 20.38 20.80 -22.88
CA ASN A 49 19.42 19.75 -22.50
C ASN A 49 19.28 18.68 -23.60
N GLY A 50 19.10 19.08 -24.86
CA GLY A 50 19.08 18.13 -25.98
C GLY A 50 20.45 17.49 -26.24
N MET A 51 21.53 18.24 -26.05
CA MET A 51 22.89 17.74 -26.29
C MET A 51 23.34 16.73 -25.23
N ARG A 52 22.89 16.87 -23.97
CA ARG A 52 23.08 15.84 -22.93
C ARG A 52 22.44 14.52 -23.34
N VAL A 53 21.20 14.55 -23.81
CA VAL A 53 20.48 13.36 -24.30
C VAL A 53 21.21 12.73 -25.48
N LEU A 54 21.56 13.51 -26.51
CA LEU A 54 22.25 12.98 -27.68
C LEU A 54 23.63 12.38 -27.32
N ARG A 55 24.39 13.02 -26.41
CA ARG A 55 25.66 12.45 -25.88
C ARG A 55 25.42 11.14 -25.13
N HIS A 56 24.36 11.05 -24.34
CA HIS A 56 23.94 9.80 -23.69
C HIS A 56 23.61 8.71 -24.73
N PHE A 57 23.07 9.11 -25.89
CA PHE A 57 22.88 8.23 -27.05
C PHE A 57 24.15 7.98 -27.88
N GLY A 58 25.33 8.41 -27.42
CA GLY A 58 26.61 8.19 -28.09
C GLY A 58 26.86 9.08 -29.31
N PHE A 59 26.08 10.16 -29.49
CA PHE A 59 26.29 11.11 -30.59
C PHE A 59 27.52 12.00 -30.31
N ASP A 60 28.43 12.07 -31.28
CA ASP A 60 29.53 13.03 -31.30
C ASP A 60 29.18 14.21 -32.22
N PRO A 61 29.06 15.45 -31.70
CA PRO A 61 28.78 16.63 -32.52
C PRO A 61 29.71 16.86 -33.71
N LYS A 62 30.93 16.31 -33.69
CA LYS A 62 31.87 16.42 -34.80
C LYS A 62 31.43 15.65 -36.04
N THR A 63 30.69 14.54 -35.88
CA THR A 63 30.20 13.75 -37.03
C THR A 63 29.20 14.56 -37.87
N ALA A 64 28.44 15.44 -37.22
CA ALA A 64 27.52 16.39 -37.84
C ALA A 64 28.15 17.78 -38.11
N ARG A 65 29.48 17.91 -38.01
CA ARG A 65 30.22 19.14 -38.32
C ARG A 65 29.72 20.35 -37.51
N GLY A 66 29.35 20.10 -36.26
CA GLY A 66 28.76 21.08 -35.36
C GLY A 66 29.72 22.21 -34.98
N VAL A 67 29.16 23.39 -34.73
CA VAL A 67 29.88 24.56 -34.22
C VAL A 67 29.34 24.92 -32.85
N GLN A 68 30.20 24.98 -31.83
CA GLN A 68 29.78 25.39 -30.49
C GLN A 68 29.49 26.89 -30.45
N SER A 69 28.33 27.26 -29.93
CA SER A 69 27.95 28.64 -29.66
C SER A 69 28.62 29.11 -28.38
N LYS A 70 29.34 30.24 -28.45
CA LYS A 70 30.02 30.86 -27.31
C LYS A 70 29.47 32.23 -26.94
N GLN A 71 28.65 32.83 -27.79
CA GLN A 71 28.06 34.13 -27.50
C GLN A 71 26.75 34.37 -28.25
N MET A 72 26.05 35.42 -27.84
CA MET A 72 24.98 36.04 -28.58
C MET A 72 25.13 37.56 -28.53
N ARG A 73 25.11 38.20 -29.71
CA ARG A 73 25.16 39.65 -29.85
C ARG A 73 23.86 40.14 -30.47
N MET A 74 23.06 40.83 -29.68
CA MET A 74 21.91 41.59 -30.17
C MET A 74 22.37 43.00 -30.50
N VAL A 75 22.10 43.45 -31.72
CA VAL A 75 22.61 44.73 -32.23
C VAL A 75 21.48 45.65 -32.66
N ASP A 76 21.73 46.94 -32.56
CA ASP A 76 20.85 47.96 -33.12
C ASP A 76 20.79 47.78 -34.65
N PRO A 77 19.59 47.65 -35.24
CA PRO A 77 19.45 47.24 -36.64
C PRO A 77 19.91 48.31 -37.64
N HIS A 78 20.09 49.56 -37.20
CA HIS A 78 20.48 50.70 -38.04
C HIS A 78 21.98 50.97 -37.98
N SER A 79 22.55 51.04 -36.77
CA SER A 79 23.96 51.35 -36.51
C SER A 79 24.86 50.12 -36.38
N LEU A 80 24.27 48.93 -36.20
CA LEU A 80 24.94 47.65 -35.97
C LEU A 80 25.83 47.61 -34.72
N LYS A 81 25.65 48.55 -33.79
CA LYS A 81 26.33 48.54 -32.50
C LYS A 81 25.72 47.47 -31.60
N ASP A 82 26.57 46.77 -30.87
CA ASP A 82 26.14 45.79 -29.86
C ASP A 82 25.33 46.50 -28.77
N VAL A 83 24.11 46.02 -28.54
CA VAL A 83 23.19 46.51 -27.50
C VAL A 83 23.21 45.55 -26.31
N VAL A 84 23.17 44.24 -26.59
CA VAL A 84 23.29 43.17 -25.60
C VAL A 84 24.30 42.15 -26.09
N VAL A 85 25.26 41.80 -25.24
CA VAL A 85 26.22 40.73 -25.48
C VAL A 85 26.09 39.73 -24.33
N GLU A 86 25.63 38.53 -24.66
CA GLU A 86 25.54 37.42 -23.72
C GLU A 86 26.67 36.43 -23.99
N ASP A 87 27.41 36.09 -22.94
CA ASP A 87 28.41 35.03 -22.97
C ASP A 87 27.71 33.67 -22.83
N PHE A 88 28.09 32.71 -23.69
CA PHE A 88 27.67 31.31 -23.63
C PHE A 88 28.85 30.34 -23.50
N SER A 89 30.08 30.84 -23.33
CA SER A 89 31.28 30.00 -23.17
C SER A 89 31.21 29.10 -21.92
N HIS A 90 30.51 29.54 -20.87
CA HIS A 90 30.29 28.80 -19.63
C HIS A 90 29.16 27.76 -19.69
N VAL A 91 28.32 27.79 -20.74
CA VAL A 91 27.07 27.00 -20.78
C VAL A 91 27.32 25.49 -20.72
N GLU A 92 28.40 25.00 -21.32
CA GLU A 92 28.74 23.57 -21.24
C GLU A 92 29.17 23.16 -19.82
N TYR A 93 29.88 24.04 -19.11
CA TYR A 93 30.29 23.79 -17.73
C TYR A 93 29.08 23.82 -16.78
N ASP A 94 28.23 24.84 -16.89
CA ASP A 94 27.08 25.05 -16.01
C ASP A 94 25.99 24.00 -16.18
N TYR A 95 25.79 23.49 -17.40
CA TYR A 95 24.66 22.62 -17.74
C TYR A 95 25.08 21.24 -18.27
N GLY A 96 26.37 20.90 -18.34
CA GLY A 96 26.85 19.57 -18.73
C GLY A 96 26.70 19.19 -20.22
N GLY A 97 26.28 20.11 -21.07
CA GLY A 97 26.15 19.91 -22.52
C GLY A 97 26.41 21.21 -23.29
N PRO A 98 27.07 21.17 -24.46
CA PRO A 98 27.35 22.38 -25.22
C PRO A 98 26.12 22.87 -25.96
N PHE A 99 26.03 24.18 -26.16
CA PHE A 99 25.11 24.78 -27.12
C PHE A 99 25.72 24.62 -28.52
N MET A 100 25.07 23.87 -29.41
CA MET A 100 25.58 23.55 -30.74
C MET A 100 24.73 24.11 -31.88
N PHE A 101 25.41 24.56 -32.93
CA PHE A 101 24.85 24.91 -34.23
C PHE A 101 25.18 23.82 -35.25
N PHE A 102 24.19 23.39 -36.02
CA PHE A 102 24.34 22.37 -37.05
C PHE A 102 23.72 22.81 -38.38
N HIS A 103 24.25 22.28 -39.47
CA HIS A 103 23.48 22.20 -40.71
C HIS A 103 22.47 21.06 -40.54
N ARG A 104 21.16 21.28 -40.79
CA ARG A 104 20.13 20.26 -40.49
C ARG A 104 20.40 18.92 -41.19
N VAL A 105 20.85 18.96 -42.44
CA VAL A 105 21.20 17.74 -43.22
C VAL A 105 22.37 16.99 -42.58
N ASP A 106 23.37 17.68 -42.04
CA ASP A 106 24.54 17.04 -41.44
C ASP A 106 24.14 16.36 -40.11
N LEU A 107 23.31 17.03 -39.30
CA LEU A 107 22.75 16.44 -38.08
C LEU A 107 21.84 15.25 -38.38
N HIS A 108 20.94 15.39 -39.35
CA HIS A 108 20.03 14.32 -39.77
C HIS A 108 20.78 13.11 -40.29
N THR A 109 21.77 13.32 -41.17
CA THR A 109 22.60 12.24 -41.73
C THR A 109 23.34 11.49 -40.61
N ALA A 110 23.96 12.22 -39.67
CA ALA A 110 24.65 11.61 -38.54
C ALA A 110 23.70 10.78 -37.66
N LEU A 111 22.50 11.28 -37.35
CA LEU A 111 21.49 10.52 -36.59
C LEU A 111 20.99 9.29 -37.36
N LYS A 112 20.78 9.43 -38.68
CA LYS A 112 20.37 8.32 -39.54
C LYS A 112 21.43 7.22 -39.57
N GLU A 113 22.69 7.59 -39.75
CA GLU A 113 23.82 6.66 -39.69
C GLU A 113 23.87 5.93 -38.34
N MET A 114 23.70 6.64 -37.23
CA MET A 114 23.59 6.01 -35.90
C MET A 114 22.42 5.03 -35.81
N ALA A 115 21.24 5.42 -36.32
CA ALA A 115 20.03 4.60 -36.24
C ALA A 115 20.17 3.30 -37.03
N VAL A 116 20.78 3.30 -38.21
CA VAL A 116 20.90 2.12 -39.09
C VAL A 116 22.22 1.35 -38.92
N SER A 117 23.16 1.86 -38.12
CA SER A 117 24.48 1.24 -37.98
C SER A 117 24.41 -0.07 -37.19
N SER A 118 25.19 -1.05 -37.66
CA SER A 118 25.49 -2.32 -37.01
C SER A 118 26.80 -2.30 -36.21
N ASP A 119 27.41 -1.12 -36.04
CA ASP A 119 28.60 -0.95 -35.21
C ASP A 119 28.25 -1.13 -33.72
N ASP A 120 29.02 -1.96 -33.02
CA ASP A 120 28.80 -2.31 -31.60
C ASP A 120 28.80 -1.09 -30.65
N ARG A 121 29.33 0.06 -31.10
CA ARG A 121 29.24 1.34 -30.36
C ARG A 121 27.80 1.84 -30.20
N TYR A 122 26.87 1.42 -31.07
CA TYR A 122 25.47 1.78 -30.99
C TYR A 122 24.64 0.59 -30.52
N LEU A 123 24.20 0.64 -29.26
CA LEU A 123 23.46 -0.45 -28.61
C LEU A 123 22.14 -0.77 -29.31
N GLY A 124 21.75 -2.05 -29.28
CA GLY A 124 20.51 -2.55 -29.86
C GLY A 124 20.62 -2.93 -31.34
N SER A 125 19.55 -3.50 -31.89
CA SER A 125 19.51 -3.90 -33.30
C SER A 125 19.42 -2.71 -34.25
N PRO A 126 20.06 -2.75 -35.44
CA PRO A 126 19.91 -1.72 -36.46
C PRO A 126 18.45 -1.44 -36.84
N VAL A 127 18.11 -0.16 -36.94
CA VAL A 127 16.77 0.29 -37.35
C VAL A 127 16.57 0.03 -38.84
N VAL A 128 15.40 -0.48 -39.21
CA VAL A 128 14.99 -0.61 -40.61
C VAL A 128 14.21 0.64 -41.03
N ILE A 129 14.54 1.25 -42.15
CA ILE A 129 13.84 2.43 -42.67
C ILE A 129 13.14 2.09 -43.99
N HIS A 130 11.82 2.20 -44.01
CA HIS A 130 10.95 2.05 -45.18
C HIS A 130 10.67 3.43 -45.78
N ASN A 131 11.08 3.65 -47.04
CA ASN A 131 10.94 4.94 -47.72
C ASN A 131 9.84 4.92 -48.79
N GLY A 132 9.33 6.10 -49.12
CA GLY A 132 8.54 6.34 -50.33
C GLY A 132 7.04 6.13 -50.20
N ASN A 133 6.53 5.84 -49.00
CA ASN A 133 5.10 5.65 -48.75
C ASN A 133 4.67 6.47 -47.52
N SER A 134 3.52 7.10 -47.60
CA SER A 134 2.91 7.89 -46.52
C SER A 134 1.97 7.01 -45.70
N VAL A 135 1.90 7.22 -44.39
CA VAL A 135 0.81 6.63 -43.58
C VAL A 135 -0.49 7.38 -43.90
N THR A 136 -1.60 6.65 -44.05
CA THR A 136 -2.93 7.18 -44.38
C THR A 136 -3.95 7.02 -43.26
N SER A 137 -3.81 5.99 -42.42
CA SER A 137 -4.65 5.78 -41.25
C SER A 137 -3.90 5.04 -40.13
N LEU A 138 -4.40 5.19 -38.90
CA LEU A 138 -3.84 4.63 -37.67
C LEU A 138 -4.98 4.17 -36.75
N ASP A 139 -4.80 3.03 -36.09
CA ASP A 139 -5.59 2.58 -34.94
C ASP A 139 -4.62 2.51 -33.75
N SER A 140 -4.81 3.46 -32.81
CA SER A 140 -3.91 3.64 -31.66
C SER A 140 -4.04 2.52 -30.61
N GLU A 141 -5.22 1.92 -30.46
CA GLU A 141 -5.48 0.86 -29.49
C GLU A 141 -4.90 -0.48 -29.95
N ARG A 142 -5.01 -0.77 -31.25
CA ARG A 142 -4.48 -2.01 -31.85
C ARG A 142 -3.02 -1.90 -32.30
N ALA A 143 -2.44 -0.70 -32.25
CA ALA A 143 -1.13 -0.40 -32.81
C ALA A 143 -0.97 -0.87 -34.26
N THR A 144 -1.93 -0.50 -35.12
CA THR A 144 -1.89 -0.80 -36.56
C THR A 144 -2.00 0.46 -37.40
N PHE A 145 -1.31 0.52 -38.54
CA PHE A 145 -1.41 1.64 -39.49
C PHE A 145 -1.32 1.16 -40.95
N VAL A 146 -1.86 1.98 -41.86
CA VAL A 146 -1.97 1.68 -43.30
C VAL A 146 -1.18 2.69 -44.11
N LEU A 147 -0.40 2.21 -45.08
CA LEU A 147 0.36 3.04 -46.02
C LEU A 147 -0.48 3.41 -47.26
N ASP A 148 -0.09 4.45 -48.00
CA ASP A 148 -0.75 4.90 -49.24
C ASP A 148 -0.70 3.87 -50.38
N ASN A 149 0.23 2.93 -50.33
CA ASN A 149 0.28 1.76 -51.21
C ASN A 149 -0.69 0.62 -50.81
N GLY A 150 -1.41 0.76 -49.69
CA GLY A 150 -2.36 -0.22 -49.15
C GLY A 150 -1.77 -1.26 -48.20
N GLU A 151 -0.45 -1.27 -47.97
CA GLU A 151 0.17 -2.19 -47.00
C GLU A 151 -0.20 -1.81 -45.57
N THR A 152 -0.43 -2.82 -44.74
CA THR A 152 -0.81 -2.65 -43.32
C THR A 152 0.26 -3.23 -42.42
N PHE A 153 0.64 -2.49 -41.40
CA PHE A 153 1.64 -2.90 -40.40
C PHE A 153 1.02 -2.95 -39.01
N ALA A 154 1.34 -4.01 -38.27
CA ALA A 154 1.01 -4.17 -36.86
C ALA A 154 2.29 -4.13 -36.02
N LYS A 155 2.26 -3.36 -34.93
CA LYS A 155 3.37 -3.16 -33.98
C LYS A 155 2.85 -3.31 -32.55
N ASP A 156 3.75 -3.27 -31.58
CA ASP A 156 3.38 -3.24 -30.16
C ASP A 156 3.27 -1.80 -29.65
N LEU A 157 4.08 -0.89 -30.22
CA LEU A 157 4.13 0.55 -29.95
C LEU A 157 4.26 1.34 -31.26
N ILE A 158 3.52 2.45 -31.38
CA ILE A 158 3.63 3.40 -32.50
C ILE A 158 4.06 4.79 -32.00
N VAL A 159 5.10 5.35 -32.62
CA VAL A 159 5.55 6.73 -32.39
C VAL A 159 5.25 7.57 -33.64
N ILE A 160 4.43 8.60 -33.50
CA ILE A 160 4.05 9.52 -34.57
C ILE A 160 4.99 10.74 -34.51
N ALA A 161 5.87 10.86 -35.49
CA ALA A 161 6.91 11.90 -35.59
C ALA A 161 6.97 12.51 -37.01
N ASP A 162 5.81 12.66 -37.65
CA ASP A 162 5.63 13.02 -39.07
C ASP A 162 5.72 14.53 -39.37
N GLY A 163 5.88 15.35 -38.32
CA GLY A 163 6.18 16.77 -38.39
C GLY A 163 4.98 17.68 -38.71
N VAL A 164 5.23 18.99 -38.74
CA VAL A 164 4.17 20.02 -38.76
C VAL A 164 3.22 19.97 -39.96
N ARG A 165 3.63 19.40 -41.10
CA ARG A 165 2.86 19.38 -42.36
C ARG A 165 2.09 18.09 -42.61
N ALA A 166 2.05 17.18 -41.64
CA ALA A 166 1.23 15.98 -41.72
C ALA A 166 -0.25 16.23 -41.38
N SER A 167 -0.66 17.49 -41.23
CA SER A 167 -2.05 17.92 -41.02
C SER A 167 -3.05 17.42 -42.09
N ALA A 168 -2.59 16.84 -43.20
CA ALA A 168 -3.45 16.18 -44.18
C ALA A 168 -3.95 14.78 -43.74
N THR A 169 -3.21 14.06 -42.89
CA THR A 169 -3.52 12.66 -42.53
C THR A 169 -4.31 12.52 -41.23
N LYS A 170 -4.51 13.61 -40.46
CA LYS A 170 -5.27 13.61 -39.20
C LYS A 170 -4.84 12.53 -38.18
N LEU A 171 -3.59 12.07 -38.21
CA LEU A 171 -3.09 11.09 -37.23
C LEU A 171 -3.13 11.61 -35.80
N ILE A 172 -3.02 12.93 -35.62
CA ILE A 172 -3.20 13.58 -34.33
C ILE A 172 -4.62 13.42 -33.77
N ASP A 173 -5.64 13.45 -34.63
CA ASP A 173 -7.05 13.31 -34.22
C ASP A 173 -7.29 11.91 -33.61
N GLU A 174 -6.54 10.90 -34.05
CA GLU A 174 -6.60 9.56 -33.48
C GLU A 174 -6.07 9.52 -32.04
N ILE A 175 -5.09 10.35 -31.69
CA ILE A 175 -4.58 10.46 -30.31
C ILE A 175 -5.50 11.34 -29.46
N THR A 176 -5.87 12.52 -29.96
CA THR A 176 -6.59 13.55 -29.19
C THR A 176 -8.10 13.34 -29.12
N GLN A 177 -8.66 12.53 -30.03
CA GLN A 177 -10.11 12.34 -30.21
C GLN A 177 -10.88 13.62 -30.52
N LYS A 178 -10.19 14.65 -31.01
CA LYS A 178 -10.76 15.93 -31.43
C LYS A 178 -9.90 16.54 -32.53
N ASP A 179 -10.53 17.36 -33.36
CA ASP A 179 -9.82 18.16 -34.37
C ASP A 179 -8.97 19.21 -33.65
N VAL A 180 -7.64 19.18 -33.85
CA VAL A 180 -6.71 20.16 -33.28
C VAL A 180 -5.94 20.85 -34.42
N PRO A 181 -6.57 21.84 -35.08
CA PRO A 181 -6.05 22.42 -36.30
C PRO A 181 -4.75 23.19 -36.05
N LEU A 182 -3.95 23.28 -37.10
CA LEU A 182 -2.75 24.10 -37.13
C LEU A 182 -3.11 25.53 -37.54
N GLU A 183 -2.75 26.52 -36.75
CA GLU A 183 -3.06 27.93 -37.00
C GLU A 183 -1.87 28.67 -37.63
N ASP A 184 -2.11 29.42 -38.72
CA ASP A 184 -1.12 30.35 -39.29
C ASP A 184 -1.06 31.61 -38.42
N ILE A 185 0.14 31.97 -37.97
CA ILE A 185 0.35 33.14 -37.10
C ILE A 185 0.59 34.44 -37.88
N GLY A 186 0.49 34.42 -39.21
CA GLY A 186 0.69 35.57 -40.09
C GLY A 186 2.14 36.06 -40.13
N SER A 187 3.11 35.21 -39.76
CA SER A 187 4.55 35.52 -39.79
C SER A 187 5.33 34.45 -40.53
N SER A 188 6.41 34.86 -41.19
CA SER A 188 7.28 33.99 -41.98
C SER A 188 8.76 34.31 -41.74
N PHE A 189 9.64 33.36 -42.05
CA PHE A 189 11.08 33.56 -42.12
C PHE A 189 11.57 33.44 -43.56
N TYR A 190 12.31 34.45 -44.02
CA TYR A 190 13.28 34.24 -45.09
C TYR A 190 14.46 33.48 -44.52
N ARG A 191 14.89 32.40 -45.15
CA ARG A 191 16.06 31.63 -44.71
C ARG A 191 16.98 31.35 -45.87
N CYS A 192 18.28 31.49 -45.62
CA CYS A 192 19.30 31.07 -46.55
C CYS A 192 20.58 30.64 -45.83
N LEU A 193 21.44 29.96 -46.59
CA LEU A 193 22.78 29.57 -46.18
C LEU A 193 23.79 30.22 -47.11
N ILE A 194 24.78 30.90 -46.55
CA ILE A 194 25.80 31.61 -47.31
C ILE A 194 27.16 30.99 -46.97
N PRO A 195 28.02 30.66 -47.95
CA PRO A 195 29.39 30.29 -47.65
C PRO A 195 30.09 31.44 -46.91
N PHE A 196 30.66 31.15 -45.73
CA PHE A 196 31.29 32.17 -44.88
C PHE A 196 32.46 32.87 -45.59
N SER A 197 33.07 32.20 -46.58
CA SER A 197 34.07 32.80 -47.47
C SER A 197 33.53 33.97 -48.29
N GLU A 198 32.28 33.94 -48.74
CA GLU A 198 31.67 35.05 -49.51
C GLU A 198 31.41 36.25 -48.60
N VAL A 199 30.99 36.02 -47.36
CA VAL A 199 30.83 37.07 -46.34
C VAL A 199 32.16 37.77 -46.07
N ASN A 200 33.26 37.01 -46.03
CA ASN A 200 34.61 37.53 -45.76
C ASN A 200 35.25 38.29 -46.95
N LYS A 201 34.76 38.10 -48.19
CA LYS A 201 35.24 38.87 -49.35
C LYS A 201 34.81 40.34 -49.28
N ASP A 202 33.71 40.62 -48.58
CA ASP A 202 33.20 41.96 -48.41
C ASP A 202 33.78 42.61 -47.15
N PRO A 203 34.56 43.71 -47.25
CA PRO A 203 35.25 44.29 -46.10
C PRO A 203 34.31 44.75 -44.98
N ASP A 204 33.12 45.24 -45.32
CA ASP A 204 32.16 45.77 -44.36
C ASP A 204 31.44 44.65 -43.60
N LEU A 205 31.02 43.58 -44.30
CA LEU A 205 30.46 42.39 -43.66
C LEU A 205 31.52 41.62 -42.87
N ALA A 206 32.74 41.49 -43.40
CA ALA A 206 33.84 40.87 -42.69
C ALA A 206 34.09 41.55 -41.34
N ARG A 207 33.98 42.88 -41.26
CA ARG A 207 34.15 43.62 -40.00
C ARG A 207 33.11 43.26 -38.92
N VAL A 208 31.91 42.83 -39.32
CA VAL A 208 30.86 42.41 -38.37
C VAL A 208 31.24 41.12 -37.64
N PHE A 209 31.90 40.18 -38.33
CA PHE A 209 32.18 38.84 -37.80
C PHE A 209 33.66 38.60 -37.46
N LYS A 210 34.59 39.40 -37.97
CA LYS A 210 36.03 39.22 -37.74
C LYS A 210 36.40 39.47 -36.28
N GLY A 211 37.17 38.52 -35.72
CA GLY A 211 37.64 38.60 -34.32
C GLY A 211 36.56 38.30 -33.27
N GLN A 212 35.40 37.80 -33.70
CA GLN A 212 34.30 37.42 -32.83
C GLN A 212 34.29 35.91 -32.64
N ASP A 213 33.98 35.46 -31.42
CA ASP A 213 33.72 34.04 -31.17
C ASP A 213 32.45 33.56 -31.91
N PRO A 214 32.35 32.28 -32.27
CA PRO A 214 31.14 31.74 -32.89
C PRO A 214 29.91 31.97 -32.01
N GLY A 215 28.82 32.47 -32.59
CA GLY A 215 27.64 32.83 -31.84
C GLY A 215 26.53 33.40 -32.69
N PHE A 216 25.45 33.80 -32.04
CA PHE A 216 24.36 34.51 -32.71
C PHE A 216 24.75 35.97 -32.95
N TRP A 217 24.42 36.49 -34.14
CA TRP A 217 24.38 37.93 -34.39
C TRP A 217 22.97 38.32 -34.85
N VAL A 218 22.32 39.20 -34.07
CA VAL A 218 20.89 39.44 -34.11
C VAL A 218 20.55 40.93 -34.21
N PRO A 219 20.49 41.50 -35.42
CA PRO A 219 19.84 42.79 -35.65
C PRO A 219 18.34 42.71 -35.31
N PHE A 220 17.87 43.50 -34.34
CA PHE A 220 16.51 43.40 -33.81
C PHE A 220 15.80 44.77 -33.75
N GLU A 221 14.63 44.90 -34.37
CA GLU A 221 13.81 46.11 -34.36
C GLU A 221 12.60 45.91 -33.43
N LEU A 222 12.64 46.55 -32.25
CA LEU A 222 11.59 46.48 -31.23
C LEU A 222 10.23 46.97 -31.73
N SER A 223 10.21 48.02 -32.56
CA SER A 223 8.95 48.67 -32.99
C SER A 223 8.11 47.79 -33.92
N THR A 224 8.74 46.91 -34.68
CA THR A 224 8.07 46.03 -35.66
C THR A 224 8.06 44.57 -35.24
N GLY A 225 8.90 44.17 -34.27
CA GLY A 225 9.12 42.78 -33.88
C GLY A 225 9.85 41.96 -34.97
N SER A 226 10.45 42.63 -35.94
CA SER A 226 11.28 42.04 -36.98
C SER A 226 12.70 41.87 -36.48
N PHE A 227 13.30 40.71 -36.80
CA PHE A 227 14.68 40.45 -36.45
C PHE A 227 15.33 39.52 -37.46
N LEU A 228 16.63 39.70 -37.60
CA LEU A 228 17.50 38.82 -38.35
C LEU A 228 18.31 38.01 -37.35
N VAL A 229 18.48 36.72 -37.57
CA VAL A 229 19.37 35.86 -36.79
C VAL A 229 20.38 35.21 -37.72
N THR A 230 21.66 35.35 -37.37
CA THR A 230 22.75 34.64 -38.03
C THR A 230 23.55 33.80 -37.06
N TYR A 231 24.07 32.68 -37.55
CA TYR A 231 25.02 31.84 -36.81
C TYR A 231 25.80 30.92 -37.75
N PRO A 232 27.07 30.61 -37.42
CA PRO A 232 27.89 29.71 -38.23
C PRO A 232 27.46 28.24 -38.05
N CYS A 233 27.56 27.45 -39.11
CA CYS A 233 27.39 26.00 -39.07
C CYS A 233 28.39 25.31 -40.02
N ARG A 234 28.45 23.97 -39.98
CA ARG A 234 29.28 23.15 -40.87
C ARG A 234 30.77 23.52 -40.77
N ASP A 235 31.36 23.28 -39.60
CA ASP A 235 32.73 23.68 -39.21
C ASP A 235 33.02 25.19 -39.34
N GLY A 236 31.97 26.02 -39.26
CA GLY A 236 32.08 27.47 -39.46
C GLY A 236 32.27 27.90 -40.91
N LYS A 237 32.07 26.99 -41.88
CA LYS A 237 32.20 27.28 -43.31
C LYS A 237 30.94 27.86 -43.93
N MET A 238 29.79 27.76 -43.25
CA MET A 238 28.51 28.30 -43.70
C MET A 238 27.92 29.25 -42.65
N LEU A 239 27.27 30.32 -43.08
CA LEU A 239 26.45 31.21 -42.27
C LEU A 239 24.98 30.90 -42.51
N ASN A 240 24.24 30.57 -41.46
CA ASN A 240 22.79 30.66 -41.50
C ASN A 240 22.36 32.11 -41.40
N VAL A 241 21.41 32.51 -42.24
CA VAL A 241 20.74 33.80 -42.17
C VAL A 241 19.25 33.55 -42.19
N ALA A 242 18.54 34.02 -41.16
CA ALA A 242 17.09 33.92 -41.10
C ALA A 242 16.48 35.25 -40.67
N PHE A 243 15.52 35.79 -41.42
CA PHE A 243 14.86 37.06 -41.14
C PHE A 243 13.36 36.87 -40.94
N ARG A 244 12.86 37.23 -39.77
CA ARG A 244 11.43 37.17 -39.43
C ARG A 244 10.71 38.40 -39.95
N HIS A 245 9.62 38.17 -40.69
CA HIS A 245 8.76 39.21 -41.23
C HIS A 245 7.28 38.83 -41.16
N LYS A 246 6.39 39.83 -41.28
CA LYS A 246 4.95 39.57 -41.49
C LYS A 246 4.73 38.90 -42.84
N THR A 247 3.90 37.87 -42.88
CA THR A 247 3.57 37.15 -44.13
C THR A 247 2.90 38.13 -45.11
N LYS A 248 3.39 38.20 -46.36
CA LYS A 248 2.76 39.03 -47.42
C LYS A 248 1.43 38.40 -47.86
N ALA A 249 0.44 39.23 -48.21
CA ALA A 249 -0.85 38.78 -48.73
C ALA A 249 -0.73 37.87 -49.98
N GLU A 250 0.27 38.14 -50.83
CA GLU A 250 0.55 37.34 -52.05
C GLU A 250 1.04 35.92 -51.73
N ASN A 251 1.61 35.71 -50.54
CA ASN A 251 2.11 34.42 -50.06
C ASN A 251 1.13 33.73 -49.09
N GLU A 252 -0.07 34.29 -48.91
CA GLU A 252 -1.10 33.79 -47.98
C GLU A 252 -1.55 32.35 -48.35
N HIS A 253 -1.47 31.98 -49.63
CA HIS A 253 -1.81 30.63 -50.14
C HIS A 253 -0.62 29.78 -50.63
N ALA A 254 0.63 30.24 -50.51
CA ALA A 254 1.80 29.47 -50.95
C ALA A 254 2.03 28.25 -50.02
N VAL A 255 1.89 27.04 -50.58
CA VAL A 255 2.03 25.76 -49.86
C VAL A 255 3.47 25.22 -49.92
N ASP A 256 4.29 25.62 -50.89
CA ASP A 256 5.63 25.06 -51.10
C ASP A 256 6.78 25.85 -50.48
N TRP A 257 7.78 25.14 -49.93
CA TRP A 257 8.97 25.69 -49.25
C TRP A 257 9.94 26.43 -50.19
N ASN A 258 9.72 26.31 -51.51
CA ASN A 258 10.66 26.77 -52.53
C ASN A 258 9.92 27.67 -53.52
N THR A 259 9.61 28.88 -53.07
CA THR A 259 9.24 29.97 -53.99
C THR A 259 10.51 30.75 -54.28
N ASP A 260 10.94 30.77 -55.54
CA ASP A 260 12.01 31.64 -56.05
C ASP A 260 11.65 33.09 -55.73
N THR A 261 12.00 33.54 -54.52
CA THR A 261 11.65 34.88 -54.07
C THR A 261 12.73 35.83 -54.55
N ASN A 262 12.33 36.89 -55.26
CA ASN A 262 13.26 37.86 -55.82
C ASN A 262 14.02 38.59 -54.68
N ILE A 263 15.35 38.67 -54.78
CA ILE A 263 16.22 39.39 -53.82
C ILE A 263 15.75 40.84 -53.60
N GLN A 264 15.08 41.44 -54.61
CA GLN A 264 14.48 42.77 -54.53
C GLN A 264 13.36 42.86 -53.47
N ASP A 265 12.55 41.82 -53.29
CA ASP A 265 11.49 41.76 -52.27
C ASP A 265 12.05 41.72 -50.85
N ILE A 266 13.13 40.96 -50.68
CA ILE A 266 13.82 40.85 -49.38
C ILE A 266 14.43 42.21 -49.04
N THR A 267 15.10 42.85 -50.00
CA THR A 267 15.73 44.18 -49.84
C THR A 267 14.71 45.25 -49.44
N ALA A 268 13.51 45.23 -50.03
CA ALA A 268 12.43 46.14 -49.66
C ALA A 268 11.91 45.89 -48.23
N MET A 269 11.78 44.61 -47.82
CA MET A 269 11.32 44.23 -46.48
C MET A 269 12.34 44.53 -45.39
N VAL A 270 13.63 44.41 -45.68
CA VAL A 270 14.70 44.83 -44.77
C VAL A 270 15.08 46.30 -44.93
N GLY A 271 14.36 47.09 -45.74
CA GLY A 271 14.74 48.44 -46.15
C GLY A 271 14.87 49.47 -45.01
N GLY A 272 14.32 49.15 -43.83
CA GLY A 272 14.54 49.93 -42.61
C GLY A 272 15.85 49.59 -41.89
N PHE A 273 16.48 48.45 -42.16
CA PHE A 273 17.72 48.01 -41.50
C PHE A 273 18.95 48.59 -42.21
N ASN A 274 20.10 48.50 -41.54
CA ASN A 274 21.39 48.84 -42.14
C ASN A 274 21.58 48.09 -43.49
N PRO A 275 22.10 48.73 -44.54
CA PRO A 275 22.28 48.11 -45.86
C PRO A 275 23.06 46.79 -45.85
N LEU A 276 23.94 46.56 -44.87
CA LEU A 276 24.67 45.30 -44.71
C LEU A 276 23.75 44.09 -44.42
N VAL A 277 22.60 44.32 -43.76
CA VAL A 277 21.60 43.27 -43.50
C VAL A 277 20.96 42.79 -44.79
N ALA A 278 20.61 43.71 -45.70
CA ALA A 278 20.13 43.38 -47.05
C ALA A 278 21.21 42.69 -47.89
N LYS A 279 22.46 43.15 -47.76
CA LYS A 279 23.60 42.62 -48.51
C LYS A 279 23.85 41.14 -48.22
N LEU A 280 23.62 40.66 -47.00
CA LEU A 280 23.71 39.22 -46.69
C LEU A 280 22.83 38.38 -47.61
N PHE A 281 21.58 38.76 -47.83
CA PHE A 281 20.68 38.01 -48.72
C PHE A 281 21.13 38.03 -50.18
N SER A 282 21.79 39.10 -50.63
CA SER A 282 22.35 39.19 -51.99
C SER A 282 23.53 38.24 -52.24
N LEU A 283 24.17 37.71 -51.18
CA LEU A 283 25.25 36.73 -51.29
C LEU A 283 24.75 35.29 -51.37
N SER A 284 23.45 35.05 -51.18
CA SER A 284 22.88 33.72 -51.30
C SER A 284 22.49 33.40 -52.74
N THR A 285 22.69 32.15 -53.15
CA THR A 285 22.20 31.63 -54.44
C THR A 285 20.73 31.21 -54.41
N SER A 286 20.15 31.05 -53.22
CA SER A 286 18.76 30.62 -53.01
C SER A 286 18.23 31.13 -51.66
N VAL A 287 16.98 31.58 -51.62
CA VAL A 287 16.31 31.97 -50.37
C VAL A 287 14.95 31.27 -50.31
N SER A 288 14.67 30.60 -49.19
CA SER A 288 13.41 29.93 -48.93
C SER A 288 12.55 30.73 -47.96
N VAL A 289 11.22 30.61 -48.09
CA VAL A 289 10.25 31.26 -47.20
C VAL A 289 9.56 30.20 -46.34
N HIS A 290 9.58 30.41 -45.04
CA HIS A 290 9.09 29.47 -44.04
C HIS A 290 7.97 30.11 -43.22
N LYS A 291 6.73 29.70 -43.47
CA LYS A 291 5.60 30.11 -42.63
C LYS A 291 5.72 29.54 -41.23
N LEU A 292 5.31 30.34 -40.26
CA LEU A 292 5.23 29.93 -38.87
C LEU A 292 3.80 29.51 -38.56
N PHE A 293 3.70 28.42 -37.81
CA PHE A 293 2.43 27.85 -37.40
C PHE A 293 2.44 27.64 -35.89
N ARG A 294 1.26 27.60 -35.30
CA ARG A 294 1.07 27.23 -33.89
C ARG A 294 -0.05 26.20 -33.75
N ARG A 295 -0.04 25.51 -32.63
CA ARG A 295 -1.13 24.66 -32.18
C ARG A 295 -1.30 24.87 -30.69
N GLU A 296 -2.55 24.87 -30.23
CA GLU A 296 -2.83 24.86 -28.80
C GLU A 296 -2.24 23.60 -28.14
N PRO A 297 -1.75 23.70 -26.89
CA PRO A 297 -1.20 22.56 -26.17
C PRO A 297 -2.21 21.40 -26.06
N LEU A 298 -1.75 20.17 -26.28
CA LEU A 298 -2.62 18.99 -26.28
C LEU A 298 -3.01 18.59 -24.85
N GLU A 299 -4.21 18.03 -24.70
CA GLU A 299 -4.66 17.48 -23.41
C GLU A 299 -3.90 16.22 -23.02
N THR A 300 -3.55 15.40 -24.02
CA THR A 300 -2.71 14.20 -23.92
C THR A 300 -1.89 14.03 -25.20
N TYR A 301 -0.73 13.38 -25.07
CA TYR A 301 0.16 13.02 -26.18
C TYR A 301 0.13 11.51 -26.49
N THR A 302 -0.65 10.74 -25.74
CA THR A 302 -0.69 9.28 -25.83
C THR A 302 -2.12 8.77 -25.91
N ARG A 303 -2.32 7.66 -26.63
CA ARG A 303 -3.57 6.90 -26.58
C ARG A 303 -3.30 5.44 -26.90
N GLY A 304 -3.85 4.54 -26.09
CA GLY A 304 -3.62 3.11 -26.23
C GLY A 304 -2.12 2.81 -26.32
N ARG A 305 -1.68 2.36 -27.49
CA ARG A 305 -0.31 1.95 -27.79
C ARG A 305 0.43 2.93 -28.71
N ALA A 306 -0.06 4.16 -28.83
CA ALA A 306 0.52 5.19 -29.69
C ALA A 306 0.85 6.47 -28.92
N VAL A 307 1.93 7.14 -29.34
CA VAL A 307 2.39 8.44 -28.82
C VAL A 307 2.72 9.38 -29.98
N ILE A 308 2.38 10.66 -29.85
CA ILE A 308 2.73 11.70 -30.83
C ILE A 308 3.78 12.65 -30.27
N ILE A 309 4.86 12.90 -31.03
CA ILE A 309 6.03 13.66 -30.57
C ILE A 309 6.46 14.73 -31.58
N GLY A 310 7.30 15.67 -31.12
CA GLY A 310 7.90 16.73 -31.92
C GLY A 310 6.87 17.67 -32.56
N ASP A 311 7.24 18.24 -33.70
CA ASP A 311 6.41 19.19 -34.46
C ASP A 311 5.05 18.60 -34.90
N ALA A 312 4.89 17.27 -34.91
CA ALA A 312 3.62 16.61 -35.14
C ALA A 312 2.62 16.91 -34.02
N ALA A 313 3.10 17.06 -32.78
CA ALA A 313 2.31 17.32 -31.59
C ALA A 313 2.34 18.81 -31.18
N HIS A 314 3.54 19.39 -31.04
CA HIS A 314 3.78 20.70 -30.43
C HIS A 314 4.71 21.58 -31.30
N PRO A 315 4.24 22.13 -32.43
CA PRO A 315 5.06 23.05 -33.23
C PRO A 315 5.52 24.25 -32.38
N ILE A 316 6.84 24.43 -32.25
CA ILE A 316 7.49 25.46 -31.43
C ILE A 316 8.04 26.59 -32.31
N GLN A 317 7.86 27.85 -31.89
CA GLN A 317 8.48 28.98 -32.58
C GLN A 317 10.02 28.91 -32.47
N PRO A 318 10.79 29.29 -33.51
CA PRO A 318 12.25 29.18 -33.53
C PRO A 318 12.96 30.29 -32.72
N THR A 319 12.44 30.61 -31.53
CA THR A 319 12.86 31.73 -30.68
C THR A 319 13.84 31.31 -29.59
N HIS A 320 13.68 30.13 -28.97
CA HIS A 320 14.54 29.64 -27.88
C HIS A 320 15.31 28.36 -28.21
N ALA A 321 15.33 27.95 -29.49
CA ALA A 321 16.01 26.73 -29.95
C ALA A 321 15.51 25.44 -29.27
N GLN A 322 14.20 25.36 -28.95
CA GLN A 322 13.62 24.22 -28.22
C GLN A 322 12.83 23.22 -29.07
N GLY A 323 12.43 23.54 -30.31
CA GLY A 323 11.58 22.64 -31.11
C GLY A 323 12.17 21.24 -31.31
N ALA A 324 13.36 21.14 -31.91
CA ALA A 324 14.03 19.84 -32.06
C ALA A 324 14.51 19.25 -30.74
N VAL A 325 14.80 20.09 -29.74
CA VAL A 325 15.31 19.67 -28.44
C VAL A 325 14.22 18.98 -27.63
N LEU A 326 12.99 19.49 -27.63
CA LEU A 326 11.85 18.79 -27.04
C LEU A 326 11.67 17.41 -27.69
N ALA A 327 11.69 17.30 -29.01
CA ALA A 327 11.59 16.00 -29.68
C ALA A 327 12.68 15.00 -29.28
N ILE A 328 13.88 15.49 -28.95
CA ILE A 328 14.99 14.69 -28.41
C ILE A 328 14.73 14.29 -26.95
N GLU A 329 14.20 15.21 -26.12
CA GLU A 329 13.80 14.90 -24.75
C GLU A 329 12.68 13.84 -24.71
N GLU A 330 11.70 13.95 -25.59
CA GLU A 330 10.62 12.98 -25.76
C GLU A 330 11.15 11.59 -26.11
N ALA A 331 12.14 11.50 -27.00
CA ALA A 331 12.83 10.24 -27.29
C ALA A 331 13.51 9.65 -26.04
N ALA A 332 14.13 10.46 -25.18
CA ALA A 332 14.74 9.98 -23.94
C ALA A 332 13.71 9.51 -22.91
N ALA A 333 12.57 10.20 -22.78
CA ALA A 333 11.48 9.73 -21.94
C ALA A 333 10.96 8.37 -22.43
N LEU A 334 10.80 8.18 -23.75
CA LEU A 334 10.41 6.88 -24.32
C LEU A 334 11.45 5.79 -24.05
N LYS A 335 12.77 6.08 -24.10
CA LYS A 335 13.79 5.13 -23.64
C LYS A 335 13.52 4.72 -22.20
N ALA A 336 13.39 5.68 -21.28
CA ALA A 336 13.26 5.42 -19.85
C ALA A 336 12.00 4.59 -19.53
N LEU A 337 10.87 4.91 -20.16
CA LEU A 337 9.61 4.18 -19.97
C LEU A 337 9.66 2.71 -20.40
N PHE A 338 10.56 2.34 -21.32
CA PHE A 338 10.65 1.01 -21.91
C PHE A 338 12.00 0.32 -21.69
N GLU A 339 12.87 0.86 -20.84
CA GLU A 339 14.22 0.32 -20.61
C GLU A 339 14.22 -1.02 -19.88
N ASP A 340 13.25 -1.24 -19.00
CA ASP A 340 13.16 -2.40 -18.11
C ASP A 340 12.12 -3.45 -18.54
N THR A 341 11.44 -3.24 -19.66
CA THR A 341 10.38 -4.14 -20.13
C THR A 341 10.42 -4.34 -21.64
N GLN A 342 10.11 -5.56 -22.05
CA GLN A 342 9.87 -5.95 -23.44
C GLN A 342 8.48 -6.58 -23.60
N ASP A 343 7.65 -6.46 -22.57
CA ASP A 343 6.30 -6.98 -22.55
C ASP A 343 5.36 -6.02 -23.28
N SER A 344 4.75 -6.50 -24.36
CA SER A 344 3.81 -5.69 -25.11
C SER A 344 2.53 -5.42 -24.32
N GLU A 345 2.15 -6.23 -23.33
CA GLU A 345 0.95 -5.97 -22.53
C GLU A 345 1.07 -4.68 -21.70
N GLN A 346 2.29 -4.32 -21.30
CA GLN A 346 2.58 -3.13 -20.48
C GLN A 346 2.63 -1.81 -21.26
N VAL A 347 2.57 -1.83 -22.60
CA VAL A 347 2.81 -0.63 -23.42
C VAL A 347 1.84 0.51 -23.11
N ALA A 348 0.55 0.21 -23.01
CA ALA A 348 -0.46 1.25 -22.79
C ALA A 348 -0.32 1.89 -21.39
N GLU A 349 -0.02 1.07 -20.38
CA GLU A 349 0.23 1.53 -19.02
C GLU A 349 1.47 2.42 -18.95
N ARG A 350 2.59 1.97 -19.52
CA ARG A 350 3.85 2.72 -19.56
C ARG A 350 3.71 4.04 -20.31
N LEU A 351 3.01 4.05 -21.46
CA LEU A 351 2.71 5.29 -22.18
C LEU A 351 1.83 6.23 -21.37
N GLY A 352 0.91 5.71 -20.54
CA GLY A 352 0.09 6.54 -19.65
C GLY A 352 0.90 7.40 -18.67
N LEU A 353 2.18 7.09 -18.44
CA LEU A 353 3.09 7.89 -17.62
C LEU A 353 3.76 9.04 -18.39
N TYR A 354 3.75 9.02 -19.72
CA TYR A 354 4.42 10.01 -20.58
C TYR A 354 3.99 11.45 -20.28
N ASP A 355 2.68 11.67 -20.15
CA ASP A 355 2.11 12.99 -19.89
C ASP A 355 2.58 13.54 -18.52
N ASN A 356 2.83 12.67 -17.53
CA ASN A 356 3.31 13.09 -16.22
C ASN A 356 4.76 13.62 -16.27
N ILE A 357 5.56 13.15 -17.24
CA ILE A 357 6.95 13.56 -17.42
C ILE A 357 7.03 14.87 -18.22
N LEU A 358 6.29 14.96 -19.34
CA LEU A 358 6.58 15.95 -20.37
C LEU A 358 5.48 16.99 -20.62
N LYS A 359 4.23 16.73 -20.23
CA LYS A 359 3.10 17.60 -20.64
C LYS A 359 3.30 19.04 -20.19
N ARG A 360 3.58 19.25 -18.90
CA ARG A 360 3.83 20.59 -18.35
C ARG A 360 5.03 21.27 -19.04
N ARG A 361 6.08 20.49 -19.34
CA ARG A 361 7.32 20.96 -19.97
C ARG A 361 7.07 21.44 -21.39
N ILE A 362 6.30 20.69 -22.17
CA ILE A 362 5.89 21.05 -23.53
C ILE A 362 5.01 22.31 -23.50
N HIS A 363 3.98 22.33 -22.65
CA HIS A 363 3.01 23.41 -22.58
C HIS A 363 3.66 24.76 -22.25
N VAL A 364 4.52 24.81 -21.22
CA VAL A 364 5.24 26.03 -20.86
C VAL A 364 6.21 26.44 -21.97
N THR A 365 6.84 25.50 -22.68
CA THR A 365 7.73 25.82 -23.81
C THR A 365 6.98 26.46 -24.97
N GLN A 366 5.79 25.95 -25.31
CA GLN A 366 4.93 26.56 -26.34
C GLN A 366 4.60 28.02 -25.98
N LEU A 367 4.18 28.26 -24.73
CA LEU A 367 3.87 29.60 -24.22
C LEU A 367 5.06 30.56 -24.29
N LEU A 368 6.24 30.10 -23.88
CA LEU A 368 7.46 30.92 -23.92
C LEU A 368 7.91 31.22 -25.35
N SER A 369 7.70 30.28 -26.27
CA SER A 369 8.10 30.47 -27.67
C SER A 369 7.35 31.62 -28.35
N ASP A 370 6.12 31.90 -27.91
CA ASP A 370 5.27 33.03 -28.34
C ASP A 370 5.61 34.36 -27.64
N ALA A 371 6.41 34.35 -26.58
CA ALA A 371 6.77 35.51 -25.77
C ALA A 371 7.97 36.27 -26.35
N GLN A 372 7.73 37.14 -27.34
CA GLN A 372 8.77 38.03 -27.91
C GLN A 372 8.40 39.51 -27.73
N PRO A 373 9.29 40.38 -27.20
CA PRO A 373 10.68 40.13 -26.77
C PRO A 373 10.85 39.70 -25.29
N GLY A 374 9.77 39.53 -24.54
CA GLY A 374 9.82 39.13 -23.12
C GLY A 374 8.51 38.52 -22.62
N ILE A 375 8.52 38.05 -21.37
CA ILE A 375 7.38 37.38 -20.76
C ILE A 375 6.47 38.43 -20.12
N SER A 376 5.29 38.66 -20.72
CA SER A 376 4.29 39.54 -20.12
C SER A 376 3.77 38.99 -18.79
N SER A 377 3.20 39.83 -17.93
CA SER A 377 2.58 39.38 -16.68
C SER A 377 1.49 38.33 -16.91
N VAL A 378 0.76 38.42 -18.03
CA VAL A 378 -0.26 37.45 -18.43
C VAL A 378 0.37 36.10 -18.80
N LEU A 379 1.45 36.11 -19.59
CA LEU A 379 2.14 34.88 -19.99
C LEU A 379 2.84 34.22 -18.79
N ARG A 380 3.40 35.01 -17.89
CA ARG A 380 3.97 34.51 -16.63
C ARG A 380 2.92 33.80 -15.80
N LYS A 381 1.76 34.43 -15.59
CA LYS A 381 0.66 33.82 -14.85
C LYS A 381 0.21 32.50 -15.47
N ARG A 382 0.07 32.44 -16.80
CA ARG A 382 -0.26 31.17 -17.49
C ARG A 382 0.79 30.09 -17.31
N ALA A 383 2.08 30.45 -17.30
CA ALA A 383 3.15 29.49 -17.03
C ALA A 383 3.13 29.01 -15.57
N GLU A 384 2.82 29.90 -14.61
CA GLU A 384 2.63 29.56 -13.19
C GLU A 384 1.42 28.64 -12.98
N ASP A 385 0.31 28.86 -13.68
CA ASP A 385 -0.87 28.00 -13.61
C ASP A 385 -0.57 26.55 -14.05
N ILE A 386 0.44 26.34 -14.91
CA ILE A 386 0.83 25.02 -15.43
C ILE A 386 1.94 24.37 -14.58
N TRP A 387 2.93 25.16 -14.19
CA TRP A 387 4.17 24.65 -13.56
C TRP A 387 4.21 24.82 -12.05
N GLY A 388 3.55 25.85 -11.52
CA GLY A 388 3.61 26.28 -10.13
C GLY A 388 4.00 27.76 -9.98
N GLU A 389 3.56 28.39 -8.89
CA GLU A 389 3.91 29.78 -8.56
C GLU A 389 5.42 30.00 -8.47
N GLY A 390 5.89 31.14 -8.97
CA GLY A 390 7.31 31.53 -8.84
C GLY A 390 8.27 30.86 -9.82
N ILE A 391 7.77 30.18 -10.87
CA ILE A 391 8.62 29.58 -11.92
C ILE A 391 9.60 30.60 -12.53
N PHE A 392 9.17 31.84 -12.75
CA PHE A 392 10.01 32.90 -13.31
C PHE A 392 9.90 34.20 -12.50
N PRO A 393 11.02 34.87 -12.18
CA PRO A 393 10.96 36.14 -11.49
C PRO A 393 10.34 37.25 -12.39
N PRO A 394 9.81 38.35 -11.80
CA PRO A 394 9.12 39.41 -12.53
C PRO A 394 9.94 40.09 -13.64
N ASP A 395 11.26 40.08 -13.50
CA ASP A 395 12.25 40.67 -14.40
C ASP A 395 12.89 39.65 -15.37
N ALA A 396 12.44 38.39 -15.37
CA ALA A 396 12.94 37.37 -16.29
C ALA A 396 12.72 37.79 -17.76
N MET A 397 13.83 37.94 -18.49
CA MET A 397 13.84 38.19 -19.94
C MET A 397 14.34 36.96 -20.70
N ASN A 398 14.10 36.93 -22.01
CA ASN A 398 14.60 35.87 -22.87
C ASN A 398 16.12 35.68 -22.71
N PHE A 399 16.57 34.43 -22.66
CA PHE A 399 17.98 34.04 -22.45
C PHE A 399 18.65 34.49 -21.14
N THR A 400 17.92 35.11 -20.21
CA THR A 400 18.45 35.33 -18.85
C THR A 400 18.61 34.00 -18.11
N LYS A 401 19.40 33.99 -17.02
CA LYS A 401 19.68 32.78 -16.23
C LYS A 401 18.41 32.01 -15.79
N PRO A 402 17.32 32.65 -15.34
CA PRO A 402 16.08 31.93 -15.00
C PRO A 402 15.49 31.13 -16.18
N ILE A 403 15.44 31.73 -17.37
CA ILE A 403 14.93 31.06 -18.59
C ILE A 403 15.89 29.98 -19.07
N ARG A 404 17.20 30.23 -18.98
CA ARG A 404 18.22 29.21 -19.25
C ARG A 404 18.11 28.04 -18.29
N ASN A 405 17.89 28.26 -17.00
CA ASN A 405 17.73 27.17 -16.04
C ASN A 405 16.51 26.31 -16.40
N PHE A 406 15.37 26.91 -16.73
CA PHE A 406 14.18 26.17 -17.14
C PHE A 406 14.41 25.28 -18.36
N PHE A 407 15.10 25.78 -19.39
CA PHE A 407 15.40 24.98 -20.58
C PHE A 407 16.61 24.06 -20.38
N TYR A 408 17.77 24.63 -20.06
CA TYR A 408 19.06 23.96 -20.14
C TYR A 408 19.33 23.06 -18.94
N ALA A 409 18.80 23.35 -17.75
CA ALA A 409 18.99 22.49 -16.58
C ALA A 409 18.00 21.31 -16.52
N TRP A 410 16.97 21.30 -17.37
CA TRP A 410 15.97 20.23 -17.40
C TRP A 410 16.60 18.87 -17.74
N ASP A 411 16.45 17.89 -16.85
CA ASP A 411 16.90 16.52 -17.07
C ASP A 411 15.69 15.59 -17.18
N VAL A 412 15.32 15.27 -18.42
CA VAL A 412 14.16 14.42 -18.72
C VAL A 412 14.33 12.99 -18.23
N MET A 413 15.56 12.47 -18.15
CA MET A 413 15.80 11.10 -17.68
C MET A 413 15.59 11.02 -16.18
N GLN A 414 16.13 11.99 -15.43
CA GLN A 414 15.87 12.10 -13.99
C GLN A 414 14.37 12.25 -13.70
N GLU A 415 13.64 13.01 -14.51
CA GLU A 415 12.20 13.18 -14.29
C GLU A 415 11.38 11.94 -14.65
N ALA A 416 11.80 11.20 -15.68
CA ALA A 416 11.21 9.91 -16.00
C ALA A 416 11.43 8.90 -14.85
N ASP A 417 12.62 8.88 -14.24
CA ASP A 417 12.91 8.01 -13.10
C ASP A 417 12.01 8.32 -11.91
N LYS A 418 11.81 9.60 -11.55
CA LYS A 418 10.89 9.99 -10.46
C LYS A 418 9.45 9.57 -10.72
N VAL A 419 8.97 9.73 -11.96
CA VAL A 419 7.60 9.32 -12.32
C VAL A 419 7.46 7.80 -12.27
N LEU A 420 8.45 7.07 -12.78
CA LEU A 420 8.48 5.61 -12.74
C LEU A 420 8.54 5.09 -11.29
N GLU A 421 9.36 5.69 -10.44
CA GLU A 421 9.37 5.43 -9.01
C GLU A 421 7.97 5.65 -8.43
N SER A 422 7.37 6.84 -8.60
CA SER A 422 6.03 7.17 -8.08
C SER A 422 4.92 6.21 -8.55
N ALA A 423 5.02 5.69 -9.77
CA ALA A 423 4.08 4.72 -10.33
C ALA A 423 4.26 3.31 -9.72
N LEU A 424 5.48 2.94 -9.33
CA LEU A 424 5.80 1.70 -8.64
C LEU A 424 5.32 1.68 -7.16
N TRP A 425 4.93 2.84 -6.60
CA TRP A 425 4.48 3.02 -5.21
C TRP A 425 2.95 3.04 -5.01
N ARG A 426 2.14 2.82 -6.07
CA ARG A 426 0.68 2.71 -5.90
C ARG A 426 0.30 1.35 -5.32
N ASP A 427 -0.67 1.34 -4.40
CA ASP A 427 -1.25 0.17 -3.70
C ASP A 427 -0.55 -0.34 -2.43
N GLY A 428 0.34 0.43 -1.79
CA GLY A 428 0.88 0.07 -0.46
C GLY A 428 2.01 -0.97 -0.50
N TYR A 429 2.34 -1.49 -1.68
CA TYR A 429 3.47 -2.36 -1.96
C TYR A 429 4.35 -1.70 -3.02
N MET A 430 5.67 -1.82 -2.89
CA MET A 430 6.56 -1.65 -4.03
C MET A 430 6.26 -2.80 -5.01
N HIS A 431 5.78 -2.48 -6.22
CA HIS A 431 5.66 -3.47 -7.29
C HIS A 431 7.00 -4.18 -7.47
N ALA A 432 6.96 -5.50 -7.68
CA ALA A 432 8.09 -6.39 -7.93
C ALA A 432 9.36 -5.68 -8.42
N VAL A 433 10.37 -5.52 -7.56
CA VAL A 433 11.68 -5.00 -7.97
C VAL A 433 12.60 -6.19 -8.26
N PRO A 434 13.11 -6.31 -9.50
CA PRO A 434 14.13 -7.30 -9.81
C PRO A 434 15.35 -7.10 -8.91
N PHE A 435 15.93 -8.20 -8.40
CA PHE A 435 17.10 -8.13 -7.51
C PHE A 435 18.30 -7.36 -8.11
N THR A 436 18.41 -7.32 -9.44
CA THR A 436 19.41 -6.52 -10.16
C THR A 436 19.22 -5.01 -9.97
N LYS A 437 17.97 -4.52 -9.97
CA LYS A 437 17.65 -3.11 -9.67
C LYS A 437 17.91 -2.80 -8.19
N LEU A 438 17.49 -3.69 -7.29
CA LEU A 438 17.75 -3.53 -5.86
C LEU A 438 19.26 -3.41 -5.56
N ARG A 439 20.08 -4.26 -6.19
CA ARG A 439 21.55 -4.23 -6.06
C ARG A 439 22.17 -2.96 -6.65
N PHE A 440 21.61 -2.44 -7.75
CA PHE A 440 22.05 -1.17 -8.32
C PHE A 440 21.78 0.00 -7.36
N TRP A 441 20.56 0.07 -6.81
CA TRP A 441 20.18 1.08 -5.81
C TRP A 441 20.93 0.93 -4.49
N GLY A 442 21.32 -0.28 -4.10
CA GLY A 442 22.12 -0.51 -2.88
C GLY A 442 23.45 0.24 -2.86
N SER A 443 23.96 0.67 -4.02
CA SER A 443 25.17 1.50 -4.10
C SER A 443 24.95 2.98 -3.77
N SER A 444 23.70 3.46 -3.80
CA SER A 444 23.34 4.87 -3.63
C SER A 444 22.30 5.12 -2.53
N CYS A 445 21.63 4.09 -2.03
CA CYS A 445 20.61 4.15 -0.98
C CYS A 445 20.89 3.13 0.12
N ARG A 446 21.00 3.59 1.38
CA ARG A 446 21.28 2.75 2.55
C ARG A 446 20.16 1.74 2.84
N VAL A 447 18.90 2.14 2.67
CA VAL A 447 17.75 1.23 2.81
C VAL A 447 17.84 0.12 1.74
N CYS A 448 18.06 0.48 0.47
CA CYS A 448 18.26 -0.51 -0.59
C CYS A 448 19.48 -1.41 -0.35
N SER A 449 20.55 -0.89 0.29
CA SER A 449 21.72 -1.67 0.68
C SER A 449 21.37 -2.71 1.75
N LEU A 450 20.60 -2.33 2.77
CA LEU A 450 20.10 -3.26 3.79
C LEU A 450 19.29 -4.40 3.15
N TYR A 451 18.33 -4.07 2.28
CA TYR A 451 17.54 -5.08 1.57
C TYR A 451 18.37 -5.94 0.61
N THR A 452 19.38 -5.36 -0.04
CA THR A 452 20.32 -6.10 -0.88
C THR A 452 21.08 -7.13 -0.05
N ASP A 453 21.56 -6.73 1.13
CA ASP A 453 22.29 -7.62 2.04
C ASP A 453 21.39 -8.72 2.59
N ILE A 454 20.17 -8.39 3.02
CA ILE A 454 19.18 -9.37 3.48
C ILE A 454 18.87 -10.37 2.36
N ALA A 455 18.56 -9.90 1.16
CA ALA A 455 18.31 -10.73 -0.01
C ALA A 455 19.51 -11.65 -0.35
N LEU A 456 20.75 -11.14 -0.28
CA LEU A 456 21.95 -11.96 -0.47
C LEU A 456 22.10 -13.02 0.62
N ASP A 457 21.76 -12.70 1.87
CA ASP A 457 21.82 -13.63 2.98
C ASP A 457 20.68 -14.67 2.93
N CYS A 458 19.51 -14.35 2.36
CA CYS A 458 18.48 -15.35 1.97
C CYS A 458 19.08 -16.39 1.03
N VAL A 459 19.73 -15.91 -0.03
CA VAL A 459 20.30 -16.73 -1.10
C VAL A 459 21.43 -17.62 -0.59
N ARG A 460 22.19 -17.15 0.40
CA ARG A 460 23.25 -17.92 1.07
C ARG A 460 22.70 -18.96 2.06
N GLY A 461 21.39 -18.98 2.30
CA GLY A 461 20.74 -19.87 3.27
C GLY A 461 21.02 -19.46 4.72
N HIS A 462 21.26 -18.18 4.97
CA HIS A 462 21.48 -17.64 6.32
C HIS A 462 20.16 -17.22 6.99
N LEU A 463 19.06 -17.06 6.22
CA LEU A 463 17.76 -16.72 6.78
C LEU A 463 16.97 -17.94 7.31
N PRO A 464 16.10 -17.73 8.32
CA PRO A 464 15.15 -18.70 8.89
C PRO A 464 14.42 -19.59 7.86
N ASP A 465 14.44 -20.91 8.07
CA ASP A 465 13.65 -21.93 7.34
C ASP A 465 13.81 -22.01 5.81
N ILE A 466 14.77 -21.29 5.22
CA ILE A 466 15.21 -21.51 3.85
C ILE A 466 16.26 -22.63 3.89
N SER A 467 15.84 -23.89 3.71
CA SER A 467 16.79 -24.99 3.67
C SER A 467 17.73 -24.84 2.46
N LYS A 468 19.01 -25.22 2.61
CA LYS A 468 19.96 -25.37 1.48
C LYS A 468 19.40 -26.26 0.35
N ALA A 469 18.43 -27.13 0.64
CA ALA A 469 17.81 -28.05 -0.31
C ALA A 469 16.71 -27.41 -1.17
N LYS A 470 16.25 -26.18 -0.87
CA LYS A 470 15.23 -25.47 -1.69
C LYS A 470 15.80 -24.79 -2.94
N PHE A 471 17.13 -24.68 -3.06
CA PHE A 471 17.80 -24.19 -4.27
C PHE A 471 18.67 -25.31 -4.85
N ASN A 472 18.25 -25.88 -5.98
CA ASN A 472 18.82 -27.11 -6.54
C ASN A 472 20.20 -26.95 -7.21
N ASP A 473 20.76 -25.72 -7.28
CA ASP A 473 22.08 -25.50 -7.89
C ASP A 473 22.82 -24.30 -7.26
N GLU A 474 24.13 -24.43 -7.09
CA GLU A 474 24.94 -23.56 -6.20
C GLU A 474 25.38 -22.23 -6.81
N THR A 475 25.21 -21.96 -8.11
CA THR A 475 25.89 -20.81 -8.73
C THR A 475 25.02 -19.88 -9.57
N GLU A 476 23.89 -20.34 -10.13
CA GLU A 476 23.03 -19.49 -11.00
C GLU A 476 21.55 -19.43 -10.61
N GLU A 477 20.96 -20.47 -10.00
CA GLU A 477 19.57 -20.41 -9.52
C GLU A 477 19.43 -19.67 -8.19
N LYS A 478 20.44 -19.77 -7.32
CA LYS A 478 20.53 -19.03 -6.05
C LYS A 478 20.32 -17.51 -6.25
N LEU A 479 20.74 -16.93 -7.38
CA LEU A 479 20.60 -15.49 -7.66
C LEU A 479 19.31 -15.10 -8.41
N LYS A 480 18.42 -16.05 -8.76
CA LYS A 480 17.15 -15.77 -9.43
C LYS A 480 16.03 -15.47 -8.44
N LEU A 481 16.26 -14.51 -7.54
CA LEU A 481 15.17 -13.75 -6.94
C LEU A 481 14.52 -12.97 -8.08
N LYS A 482 13.55 -13.58 -8.78
CA LYS A 482 12.90 -12.98 -9.96
C LYS A 482 12.34 -11.61 -9.60
N ASN A 483 11.67 -11.54 -8.45
CA ASN A 483 11.13 -10.32 -7.88
C ASN A 483 11.37 -10.27 -6.37
N THR A 484 11.65 -9.06 -5.89
CA THR A 484 11.64 -8.70 -4.48
C THR A 484 10.54 -7.66 -4.28
N HIS A 485 9.70 -7.86 -3.29
CA HIS A 485 8.66 -6.89 -2.91
C HIS A 485 9.01 -6.30 -1.56
N ILE A 486 8.92 -4.98 -1.45
CA ILE A 486 9.14 -4.24 -0.20
C ILE A 486 7.87 -3.46 0.08
N THR A 487 7.35 -3.51 1.30
CA THR A 487 6.15 -2.73 1.66
C THR A 487 6.45 -1.24 1.72
N THR A 488 5.41 -0.41 1.63
CA THR A 488 5.52 1.05 1.78
C THR A 488 6.03 1.49 3.16
N LEU A 489 5.88 0.64 4.18
CA LEU A 489 6.43 0.83 5.52
C LEU A 489 7.83 0.19 5.68
N PHE A 490 8.42 -0.37 4.62
CA PHE A 490 9.75 -1.01 4.69
C PHE A 490 9.91 -2.08 5.80
N ASN A 491 8.82 -2.54 6.39
CA ASN A 491 8.84 -3.49 7.50
C ASN A 491 8.65 -4.93 7.03
N TYR A 492 8.28 -5.13 5.75
CA TYR A 492 8.17 -6.45 5.15
C TYR A 492 8.95 -6.55 3.84
N PHE A 493 9.44 -7.76 3.60
CA PHE A 493 10.25 -8.16 2.46
C PHE A 493 9.73 -9.49 1.94
N LEU A 494 9.31 -9.55 0.68
CA LEU A 494 8.83 -10.77 0.05
C LEU A 494 9.73 -11.22 -1.09
N ILE A 495 9.96 -12.52 -1.14
CA ILE A 495 10.75 -13.20 -2.18
C ILE A 495 9.88 -14.22 -2.90
N ASP A 496 9.93 -14.25 -4.22
CA ASP A 496 9.44 -15.38 -5.02
C ASP A 496 10.28 -16.64 -4.76
N GLY A 497 9.71 -17.60 -4.02
CA GLY A 497 10.29 -18.92 -3.80
C GLY A 497 9.71 -20.00 -4.75
N PRO A 498 10.31 -21.19 -4.81
CA PRO A 498 9.87 -22.28 -5.69
C PRO A 498 8.47 -22.84 -5.38
N GLU A 499 7.94 -22.58 -4.18
CA GLU A 499 6.62 -23.05 -3.72
C GLU A 499 5.62 -21.88 -3.51
N GLY A 500 6.00 -20.65 -3.87
CA GLY A 500 5.22 -19.43 -3.62
C GLY A 500 6.05 -18.31 -3.00
N MET A 501 5.40 -17.17 -2.71
CA MET A 501 6.06 -16.05 -2.03
C MET A 501 6.42 -16.41 -0.58
N ILE A 502 7.61 -15.99 -0.16
CA ILE A 502 8.09 -16.10 1.22
C ILE A 502 8.19 -14.68 1.77
N ASP A 503 7.51 -14.43 2.88
CA ASP A 503 7.49 -13.15 3.59
C ASP A 503 8.46 -13.13 4.78
N PHE A 504 9.11 -11.99 4.96
CA PHE A 504 9.96 -11.68 6.09
C PHE A 504 9.55 -10.33 6.65
N GLU A 505 9.53 -10.21 7.98
CA GLU A 505 9.50 -8.91 8.64
C GLU A 505 10.92 -8.47 8.99
N ILE A 506 11.15 -7.16 8.90
CA ILE A 506 12.42 -6.50 9.19
C ILE A 506 12.15 -5.42 10.23
N PHE A 507 12.93 -5.45 11.31
CA PHE A 507 12.77 -4.52 12.40
C PHE A 507 14.07 -4.25 13.15
N GLU A 508 14.07 -3.14 13.87
CA GLU A 508 15.11 -2.75 14.80
C GLU A 508 14.67 -3.05 16.24
N ASP A 509 15.62 -3.45 17.08
CA ASP A 509 15.38 -3.75 18.49
C ASP A 509 15.43 -2.45 19.34
N GLY A 510 14.27 -1.81 19.51
CA GLY A 510 13.94 -0.86 20.59
C GLY A 510 14.66 0.51 20.63
N ASP A 511 13.86 1.60 20.58
CA ASP A 511 14.14 3.02 20.91
C ASP A 511 15.24 3.80 20.17
N ALA A 512 15.98 3.19 19.23
CA ALA A 512 16.98 3.93 18.45
C ALA A 512 16.37 4.57 17.20
N ASP A 513 16.27 5.91 17.17
CA ASP A 513 16.05 6.66 15.91
C ASP A 513 17.36 6.67 15.11
N THR A 514 17.53 5.66 14.25
CA THR A 514 18.85 5.37 13.64
C THR A 514 19.14 6.05 12.30
N PHE A 515 18.11 6.64 11.70
CA PHE A 515 18.18 7.34 10.41
C PHE A 515 17.31 8.60 10.48
N GLU A 516 17.89 9.78 10.24
CA GLU A 516 17.13 11.05 10.20
C GLU A 516 15.99 10.95 9.18
N GLY A 517 14.74 10.95 9.65
CA GLY A 517 13.54 10.94 8.81
C GLY A 517 12.93 9.56 8.49
N THR A 518 13.44 8.45 9.04
CA THR A 518 12.84 7.11 8.82
C THR A 518 12.29 6.42 10.08
N GLY A 519 12.33 7.07 11.25
CA GLY A 519 11.78 6.50 12.50
C GLY A 519 10.28 6.14 12.42
N GLU A 520 9.56 6.71 11.46
CA GLU A 520 8.16 6.40 11.13
C GLU A 520 7.99 5.30 10.07
N LEU A 521 9.07 4.89 9.39
CA LEU A 521 8.99 3.91 8.31
C LEU A 521 8.87 2.49 8.87
N PHE A 522 9.81 2.03 9.70
CA PHE A 522 9.85 0.65 10.18
C PHE A 522 8.98 0.43 11.43
N SER A 523 8.28 -0.72 11.52
CA SER A 523 7.49 -1.06 12.71
C SER A 523 8.38 -1.42 13.89
N ARG A 524 8.09 -0.85 15.07
CA ARG A 524 8.70 -1.28 16.34
C ARG A 524 8.32 -2.73 16.62
N ARG A 525 9.32 -3.61 16.70
CA ARG A 525 9.19 -5.02 17.07
C ARG A 525 10.34 -5.37 18.00
N HIS A 526 10.22 -6.52 18.66
CA HIS A 526 11.22 -6.98 19.62
C HIS A 526 11.73 -8.36 19.25
N HIS A 527 12.99 -8.60 19.62
CA HIS A 527 13.59 -9.93 19.63
C HIS A 527 12.75 -10.88 20.51
N VAL A 528 12.46 -12.08 20.01
CA VAL A 528 11.80 -13.14 20.78
C VAL A 528 12.72 -14.32 21.04
N GLY A 529 12.45 -15.05 22.12
CA GLY A 529 13.11 -16.33 22.38
C GLY A 529 12.88 -17.34 21.25
N ARG A 530 13.87 -18.22 21.02
CA ARG A 530 13.80 -19.26 19.99
C ARG A 530 12.59 -20.19 20.15
N TYR A 531 12.21 -20.44 21.39
CA TYR A 531 11.01 -21.18 21.80
C TYR A 531 10.33 -20.42 22.94
N THR A 532 9.03 -20.64 23.18
CA THR A 532 8.30 -19.94 24.25
C THR A 532 8.74 -20.33 25.67
N ASN A 533 9.53 -21.40 25.83
CA ASN A 533 10.21 -21.76 27.07
C ASN A 533 11.69 -21.33 27.15
N SER A 534 12.13 -20.45 26.24
CA SER A 534 13.49 -19.94 26.26
C SER A 534 13.71 -19.03 27.45
N ARG A 535 14.98 -18.84 27.80
CA ARG A 535 15.37 -17.98 28.91
C ARG A 535 14.89 -16.55 28.70
N GLU A 536 15.03 -16.05 27.47
CA GLU A 536 14.66 -14.72 27.00
C GLU A 536 13.15 -14.48 27.20
N SER A 537 12.31 -15.44 26.80
CA SER A 537 10.85 -15.36 27.00
C SER A 537 10.48 -15.32 28.48
N PHE A 538 11.13 -16.13 29.33
CA PHE A 538 10.90 -16.04 30.78
C PHE A 538 11.46 -14.77 31.41
N GLU A 539 12.54 -14.19 30.89
CA GLU A 539 13.05 -12.88 31.32
C GLU A 539 12.01 -11.79 31.02
N ARG A 540 11.47 -11.76 29.79
CA ARG A 540 10.41 -10.83 29.39
C ARG A 540 9.13 -11.02 30.22
N ALA A 541 8.72 -12.25 30.50
CA ALA A 541 7.56 -12.53 31.35
C ALA A 541 7.74 -11.98 32.78
N ARG A 542 8.95 -12.08 33.35
CA ARG A 542 9.27 -11.51 34.66
C ARG A 542 9.28 -9.99 34.65
N GLU A 543 9.77 -9.37 33.58
CA GLU A 543 9.73 -7.92 33.38
C GLU A 543 8.30 -7.41 33.40
N TRP A 544 7.41 -7.99 32.57
CA TRP A 544 6.00 -7.62 32.54
C TRP A 544 5.28 -7.81 33.88
N LEU A 545 5.57 -8.91 34.58
CA LEU A 545 5.02 -9.13 35.91
C LEU A 545 5.50 -8.07 36.91
N SER A 546 6.79 -7.73 36.88
CA SER A 546 7.39 -6.70 37.74
C SER A 546 6.83 -5.31 37.46
N GLU A 547 6.84 -4.87 36.21
CA GLU A 547 6.25 -3.61 35.73
C GLU A 547 4.79 -3.52 36.18
N CYS A 548 4.02 -4.57 35.96
CA CYS A 548 2.60 -4.56 36.27
C CYS A 548 2.30 -4.53 37.79
N LEU A 549 3.18 -5.09 38.63
CA LEU A 549 3.05 -5.02 40.10
C LEU A 549 3.49 -3.66 40.66
N ALA A 550 4.41 -2.98 39.98
CA ALA A 550 4.98 -1.70 40.38
C ALA A 550 4.16 -0.51 39.90
N GLU A 551 3.70 -0.52 38.65
CA GLU A 551 3.20 0.66 37.95
C GLU A 551 1.69 0.60 37.63
N HIS A 552 1.14 -0.59 37.41
CA HIS A 552 -0.26 -0.72 37.00
C HIS A 552 -1.24 -0.77 38.17
N ALA A 553 -2.43 -0.21 37.99
CA ALA A 553 -3.54 -0.27 38.95
C ALA A 553 -4.25 -1.64 39.01
N CYS A 554 -3.52 -2.74 38.76
CA CYS A 554 -4.08 -4.08 38.76
C CYS A 554 -4.23 -4.65 40.19
N PRO A 555 -5.23 -5.53 40.43
CA PRO A 555 -5.35 -6.23 41.70
C PRO A 555 -4.10 -7.05 42.03
N ARG A 556 -3.67 -7.01 43.29
CA ARG A 556 -2.56 -7.85 43.80
C ARG A 556 -3.11 -9.19 44.30
N SER A 557 -2.36 -10.26 44.07
CA SER A 557 -2.74 -11.64 44.37
C SER A 557 -2.74 -12.00 45.86
N VAL A 558 -2.11 -11.19 46.70
CA VAL A 558 -2.03 -11.42 48.16
C VAL A 558 -2.56 -10.18 48.86
N ALA A 559 -3.88 -10.02 48.86
CA ALA A 559 -4.56 -9.04 49.70
C ALA A 559 -4.94 -9.72 51.02
N ALA A 560 -4.60 -9.07 52.14
CA ALA A 560 -4.87 -9.61 53.48
C ALA A 560 -6.35 -9.98 53.65
N GLY A 561 -6.62 -11.20 54.11
CA GLY A 561 -7.98 -11.72 54.36
C GLY A 561 -8.66 -12.38 53.16
N VAL A 562 -7.94 -12.66 52.07
CA VAL A 562 -8.45 -13.46 50.94
C VAL A 562 -8.10 -14.95 51.16
N PRO A 563 -9.10 -15.85 51.31
CA PRO A 563 -8.88 -17.27 51.46
C PRO A 563 -8.36 -17.88 50.16
N LEU A 564 -7.34 -18.73 50.31
CA LEU A 564 -6.78 -19.55 49.25
C LEU A 564 -7.77 -20.64 48.79
N PRO A 565 -7.58 -21.20 47.59
CA PRO A 565 -8.24 -22.44 47.19
C PRO A 565 -7.97 -23.54 48.20
N LYS A 566 -8.91 -24.48 48.38
CA LYS A 566 -8.79 -25.55 49.39
C LYS A 566 -7.52 -26.38 49.21
N ARG A 567 -7.09 -26.57 47.96
CA ARG A 567 -5.88 -27.30 47.62
C ARG A 567 -5.06 -26.60 46.55
N LEU A 568 -3.75 -26.78 46.65
CA LEU A 568 -2.76 -26.30 45.69
C LEU A 568 -1.72 -27.39 45.45
N LEU A 569 -1.07 -27.35 44.30
CA LEU A 569 0.11 -28.16 43.99
C LEU A 569 1.36 -27.41 44.43
N ASP A 570 2.14 -28.02 45.32
CA ASP A 570 3.48 -27.59 45.70
C ASP A 570 4.46 -28.08 44.62
N VAL A 571 5.05 -27.11 43.91
CA VAL A 571 5.93 -27.34 42.76
C VAL A 571 7.37 -26.89 43.01
N GLU A 572 7.71 -26.55 44.25
CA GLU A 572 9.08 -26.19 44.63
C GLU A 572 10.05 -27.35 44.35
N GLY A 573 11.23 -27.04 43.79
CA GLY A 573 12.25 -28.03 43.46
C GLY A 573 13.01 -27.73 42.17
N ALA A 574 13.97 -28.59 41.84
CA ALA A 574 14.68 -28.61 40.57
C ALA A 574 13.77 -29.08 39.41
N PHE A 575 14.27 -29.02 38.18
CA PHE A 575 13.46 -29.20 36.95
C PHE A 575 12.63 -30.49 36.91
N ASP A 576 13.17 -31.63 37.32
CA ASP A 576 12.51 -32.94 37.29
C ASP A 576 12.08 -33.44 38.68
N ASP A 577 12.12 -32.57 39.70
CA ASP A 577 11.68 -32.93 41.04
C ASP A 577 10.17 -33.20 41.07
N PRO A 578 9.74 -34.18 41.89
CA PRO A 578 8.33 -34.51 42.05
C PRO A 578 7.54 -33.36 42.68
N VAL A 579 6.24 -33.37 42.44
CA VAL A 579 5.29 -32.39 43.00
C VAL A 579 4.35 -33.06 43.98
N ARG A 580 3.58 -32.29 44.76
CA ARG A 580 2.58 -32.86 45.69
C ARG A 580 1.40 -31.92 45.90
N LEU A 581 0.25 -32.51 46.18
CA LEU A 581 -0.94 -31.76 46.55
C LEU A 581 -0.86 -31.34 48.03
N ILE A 582 -1.25 -30.12 48.36
CA ILE A 582 -1.33 -29.63 49.73
C ILE A 582 -2.72 -29.07 50.01
N GLU A 583 -3.18 -29.19 51.26
CA GLU A 583 -4.36 -28.47 51.75
C GLU A 583 -3.92 -27.15 52.35
N THR A 584 -4.63 -26.08 52.00
CA THR A 584 -4.32 -24.74 52.51
C THR A 584 -4.93 -24.56 53.91
N ARG A 585 -4.18 -23.94 54.84
CA ARG A 585 -4.58 -23.81 56.26
C ARG A 585 -4.54 -22.36 56.76
N GLY A 586 -5.20 -21.46 56.03
CA GLY A 586 -5.31 -20.05 56.42
C GLY A 586 -4.04 -19.22 56.21
N ASP A 587 -3.04 -19.78 55.53
CA ASP A 587 -1.84 -19.08 55.09
C ASP A 587 -2.12 -18.20 53.86
N GLU A 588 -1.26 -17.21 53.60
CA GLU A 588 -1.35 -16.31 52.44
C GLU A 588 -0.05 -16.39 51.61
N PHE A 589 -0.11 -17.01 50.43
CA PHE A 589 1.01 -17.08 49.49
C PHE A 589 0.53 -16.86 48.04
N PRO A 590 1.40 -16.35 47.15
CA PRO A 590 1.08 -16.27 45.73
C PRO A 590 1.00 -17.68 45.12
N TYR A 591 -0.01 -17.89 44.27
CA TYR A 591 -0.19 -19.10 43.48
C TYR A 591 -0.53 -18.74 42.03
N VAL A 592 -0.26 -19.65 41.11
CA VAL A 592 -0.59 -19.54 39.68
C VAL A 592 -1.77 -20.45 39.37
N CYS A 593 -2.65 -20.07 38.45
CA CYS A 593 -3.66 -20.99 37.89
C CYS A 593 -3.23 -21.51 36.52
N LEU A 594 -3.65 -22.71 36.14
CA LEU A 594 -3.52 -23.24 34.79
C LEU A 594 -4.88 -23.34 34.10
N SER A 595 -5.08 -22.58 33.02
CA SER A 595 -6.16 -22.80 32.05
C SER A 595 -5.69 -23.78 30.98
N HIS A 596 -6.36 -24.93 30.85
CA HIS A 596 -5.96 -25.99 29.92
C HIS A 596 -7.13 -26.85 29.43
N CYS A 597 -6.93 -27.54 28.31
CA CYS A 597 -7.89 -28.51 27.80
C CYS A 597 -7.62 -29.91 28.40
N TRP A 598 -8.65 -30.53 28.95
CA TRP A 598 -8.55 -31.90 29.47
C TRP A 598 -8.44 -32.97 28.37
N GLY A 599 -8.86 -32.67 27.13
CA GLY A 599 -8.91 -33.60 26.01
C GLY A 599 -10.11 -34.57 26.04
N ASP A 600 -10.05 -35.60 25.19
CA ASP A 600 -11.08 -36.65 25.09
C ASP A 600 -11.23 -37.42 26.42
N PRO A 601 -12.43 -37.44 27.06
CA PRO A 601 -12.65 -38.10 28.34
C PRO A 601 -12.45 -39.63 28.30
N ARG A 602 -12.35 -40.23 27.10
CA ARG A 602 -12.03 -41.65 26.91
C ARG A 602 -10.54 -41.96 27.08
N ARG A 603 -9.67 -40.94 27.06
CA ARG A 603 -8.22 -41.09 27.29
C ARG A 603 -7.92 -41.07 28.78
N LYS A 604 -6.75 -41.60 29.16
CA LYS A 604 -6.28 -41.55 30.55
C LYS A 604 -6.04 -40.08 30.93
N GLN A 605 -6.74 -39.62 31.96
CA GLN A 605 -6.62 -38.26 32.49
C GLN A 605 -6.05 -38.31 33.90
N LEU A 606 -4.97 -37.56 34.18
CA LEU A 606 -4.48 -37.41 35.54
C LEU A 606 -5.43 -36.49 36.31
N LYS A 607 -6.11 -37.05 37.31
CA LYS A 607 -7.08 -36.35 38.15
C LYS A 607 -7.02 -36.83 39.60
N THR A 608 -7.36 -35.95 40.53
CA THR A 608 -7.49 -36.31 41.94
C THR A 608 -8.89 -36.83 42.21
N THR A 609 -9.00 -38.02 42.80
CA THR A 609 -10.26 -38.64 43.23
C THR A 609 -10.21 -38.93 44.73
N THR A 610 -11.34 -39.35 45.31
CA THR A 610 -11.39 -39.84 46.71
C THR A 610 -10.35 -40.92 47.01
N ARG A 611 -9.94 -41.70 46.00
CA ARG A 611 -8.97 -42.79 46.13
C ARG A 611 -7.52 -42.36 45.93
N THR A 612 -7.27 -41.27 45.21
CA THR A 612 -5.90 -40.82 44.86
C THR A 612 -5.43 -39.59 45.64
N VAL A 613 -6.33 -38.90 46.35
CA VAL A 613 -6.01 -37.68 47.11
C VAL A 613 -4.86 -37.88 48.11
N GLU A 614 -4.89 -38.96 48.91
CA GLU A 614 -3.82 -39.22 49.88
C GLU A 614 -2.47 -39.53 49.21
N SER A 615 -2.47 -40.23 48.07
CA SER A 615 -1.24 -40.48 47.32
C SER A 615 -0.69 -39.21 46.68
N HIS A 616 -1.56 -38.38 46.09
CA HIS A 616 -1.19 -37.10 45.50
C HIS A 616 -0.65 -36.12 46.54
N MET A 617 -1.16 -36.17 47.79
CA MET A 617 -0.63 -35.37 48.89
C MET A 617 0.75 -35.80 49.38
N LYS A 618 1.11 -37.07 49.19
CA LYS A 618 2.45 -37.57 49.49
C LYS A 618 3.42 -37.19 48.38
N LYS A 619 3.10 -37.56 47.13
CA LYS A 619 3.98 -37.39 45.98
C LYS A 619 3.26 -37.71 44.67
N ILE A 620 3.53 -36.91 43.64
CA ILE A 620 3.26 -37.21 42.24
C ILE A 620 4.61 -37.19 41.52
N HIS A 621 5.01 -38.30 40.91
CA HIS A 621 6.29 -38.37 40.22
C HIS A 621 6.25 -37.56 38.93
N TRP A 622 7.39 -36.94 38.56
CA TRP A 622 7.52 -36.15 37.34
C TRP A 622 7.09 -36.89 36.07
N ILE A 623 7.43 -38.19 35.98
CA ILE A 623 7.08 -39.05 34.84
C ILE A 623 5.57 -39.32 34.72
N ASP A 624 4.82 -39.19 35.82
CA ASP A 624 3.37 -39.41 35.85
C ASP A 624 2.59 -38.13 35.50
N LEU A 625 3.25 -36.96 35.50
CA LEU A 625 2.63 -35.70 35.11
C LEU A 625 2.44 -35.66 33.58
N PRO A 626 1.24 -35.33 33.08
CA PRO A 626 1.02 -34.99 31.67
C PRO A 626 1.93 -33.86 31.19
N ALA A 627 2.21 -33.80 29.87
CA ALA A 627 3.14 -32.82 29.30
C ALA A 627 2.73 -31.37 29.62
N THR A 628 1.45 -31.03 29.50
CA THR A 628 0.91 -29.70 29.82
C THR A 628 1.11 -29.35 31.30
N PHE A 629 1.08 -30.32 32.21
CA PHE A 629 1.33 -30.08 33.64
C PHE A 629 2.82 -29.91 33.93
N ARG A 630 3.70 -30.65 33.24
CA ARG A 630 5.15 -30.44 33.33
C ARG A 630 5.56 -29.06 32.81
N ASP A 631 4.95 -28.62 31.71
CA ASP A 631 5.19 -27.27 31.17
C ASP A 631 4.73 -26.22 32.18
N ALA A 632 3.54 -26.35 32.77
CA ALA A 632 3.05 -25.43 33.80
C ALA A 632 3.95 -25.37 35.05
N VAL A 633 4.43 -26.53 35.53
CA VAL A 633 5.42 -26.61 36.62
C VAL A 633 6.72 -25.89 36.24
N THR A 634 7.17 -26.06 34.99
CA THR A 634 8.37 -25.38 34.47
C THR A 634 8.18 -23.87 34.47
N VAL A 635 7.03 -23.36 34.02
CA VAL A 635 6.71 -21.93 34.08
C VAL A 635 6.73 -21.42 35.52
N CYS A 636 6.07 -22.12 36.45
CA CYS A 636 6.06 -21.74 37.87
C CYS A 636 7.48 -21.64 38.45
N ARG A 637 8.33 -22.64 38.20
CA ARG A 637 9.74 -22.65 38.65
C ARG A 637 10.54 -21.51 38.02
N SER A 638 10.40 -21.26 36.71
CA SER A 638 11.06 -20.15 36.00
C SER A 638 10.59 -18.77 36.45
N MET A 639 9.33 -18.66 36.88
CA MET A 639 8.72 -17.43 37.40
C MET A 639 8.87 -17.28 38.92
N ASN A 640 9.57 -18.22 39.59
CA ASN A 640 9.79 -18.27 41.03
C ASN A 640 8.49 -18.27 41.87
N VAL A 641 7.48 -19.03 41.43
CA VAL A 641 6.22 -19.24 42.17
C VAL A 641 6.08 -20.71 42.59
N LYS A 642 5.82 -20.93 43.88
CA LYS A 642 5.83 -22.26 44.51
C LYS A 642 4.55 -23.07 44.35
N TYR A 643 3.43 -22.39 44.11
CA TYR A 643 2.11 -23.02 44.16
C TYR A 643 1.38 -22.88 42.84
N LEU A 644 0.80 -23.98 42.37
CA LEU A 644 0.03 -24.08 41.14
C LEU A 644 -1.35 -24.66 41.44
N TRP A 645 -2.39 -24.03 40.91
CA TRP A 645 -3.76 -24.54 40.93
C TRP A 645 -4.13 -25.12 39.57
N VAL A 646 -4.58 -26.37 39.58
CA VAL A 646 -5.07 -27.11 38.41
C VAL A 646 -6.39 -27.77 38.81
N ASP A 647 -7.48 -27.44 38.14
CA ASP A 647 -8.84 -27.91 38.45
C ASP A 647 -8.95 -29.44 38.59
N SER A 648 -8.32 -30.19 37.68
CA SER A 648 -8.34 -31.66 37.67
C SER A 648 -7.59 -32.29 38.86
N LEU A 649 -6.66 -31.57 39.49
CA LEU A 649 -5.87 -32.04 40.62
C LEU A 649 -6.29 -31.43 41.96
N CYS A 650 -6.75 -30.19 41.95
CA CYS A 650 -7.07 -29.42 43.15
C CYS A 650 -8.53 -29.57 43.57
N ILE A 651 -9.40 -30.08 42.70
CA ILE A 651 -10.80 -30.43 42.97
C ILE A 651 -10.96 -31.94 42.88
N LEU A 652 -11.77 -32.56 43.75
CA LEU A 652 -12.09 -33.98 43.64
C LEU A 652 -12.95 -34.24 42.40
N GLN A 653 -12.50 -35.19 41.58
CA GLN A 653 -13.12 -35.53 40.31
C GLN A 653 -13.81 -36.90 40.38
N SER A 654 -14.94 -37.01 39.65
CA SER A 654 -15.65 -38.29 39.50
C SER A 654 -14.88 -39.28 38.62
N PHE A 655 -15.14 -40.57 38.77
CA PHE A 655 -14.47 -41.66 38.07
C PHE A 655 -15.40 -42.87 37.84
N ALA A 656 -14.98 -43.80 36.98
CA ALA A 656 -15.75 -45.01 36.69
C ALA A 656 -15.89 -45.89 37.95
N ASP A 657 -17.07 -46.46 38.16
CA ASP A 657 -17.38 -47.33 39.32
C ASP A 657 -17.28 -46.64 40.69
N ILE A 658 -17.58 -45.34 40.75
CA ILE A 658 -17.70 -44.57 42.00
C ILE A 658 -18.89 -45.08 42.83
N THR A 659 -18.70 -45.27 44.14
CA THR A 659 -19.81 -45.66 45.04
C THR A 659 -20.71 -44.46 45.35
N PRO A 660 -21.98 -44.67 45.78
CA PRO A 660 -22.86 -43.56 46.17
C PRO A 660 -22.25 -42.63 47.23
N ASP A 661 -21.57 -43.19 48.24
CA ASP A 661 -20.92 -42.41 49.30
C ASP A 661 -19.73 -41.60 48.76
N GLU A 662 -18.92 -42.17 47.86
CA GLU A 662 -17.82 -41.45 47.20
C GLU A 662 -18.34 -40.34 46.28
N LEU A 663 -19.48 -40.58 45.61
CA LEU A 663 -20.13 -39.62 44.72
C LEU A 663 -20.63 -38.41 45.53
N GLU A 664 -21.30 -38.63 46.66
CA GLU A 664 -21.77 -37.54 47.54
C GLU A 664 -20.60 -36.65 48.01
N VAL A 665 -19.50 -37.26 48.44
CA VAL A 665 -18.29 -36.52 48.85
C VAL A 665 -17.71 -35.71 47.69
N THR A 666 -17.64 -36.32 46.50
CA THR A 666 -17.10 -35.68 45.28
C THR A 666 -17.99 -34.52 44.83
N GLU A 667 -19.30 -34.71 44.77
CA GLU A 667 -20.26 -33.66 44.39
C GLU A 667 -20.26 -32.50 45.38
N LYS A 668 -20.13 -32.78 46.68
CA LYS A 668 -20.02 -31.75 47.72
C LYS A 668 -18.73 -30.95 47.60
N ASP A 669 -17.60 -31.62 47.32
CA ASP A 669 -16.32 -30.94 47.08
C ASP A 669 -16.36 -30.08 45.82
N PHE A 670 -16.87 -30.65 44.72
CA PHE A 670 -17.03 -29.94 43.46
C PHE A 670 -17.94 -28.72 43.62
N ALA A 671 -19.10 -28.85 44.28
CA ALA A 671 -20.01 -27.74 44.51
C ALA A 671 -19.36 -26.61 45.34
N GLN A 672 -18.57 -26.98 46.36
CA GLN A 672 -17.82 -26.02 47.16
C GLN A 672 -16.76 -25.30 46.33
N GLU A 673 -15.86 -26.03 45.67
CA GLU A 673 -14.76 -25.43 44.91
C GLU A 673 -15.27 -24.62 43.71
N ASN A 674 -16.26 -25.15 42.96
CA ASN A 674 -16.88 -24.47 41.83
C ASN A 674 -17.49 -23.11 42.24
N SER A 675 -18.15 -23.04 43.40
CA SER A 675 -18.69 -21.78 43.93
C SER A 675 -17.63 -20.72 44.23
N THR A 676 -16.37 -21.14 44.41
CA THR A 676 -15.21 -20.28 44.66
C THR A 676 -14.26 -20.17 43.47
N MET A 677 -14.51 -20.88 42.36
CA MET A 677 -13.57 -20.96 41.23
C MET A 677 -13.31 -19.59 40.59
N ALA A 678 -14.35 -18.77 40.45
CA ALA A 678 -14.22 -17.38 40.02
C ALA A 678 -13.22 -16.62 40.90
N ARG A 679 -13.33 -16.78 42.22
CA ARG A 679 -12.43 -16.17 43.21
C ARG A 679 -11.02 -16.75 43.11
N THR A 680 -10.86 -18.04 42.83
CA THR A 680 -9.56 -18.68 42.61
C THR A 680 -8.82 -18.04 41.44
N TYR A 681 -9.48 -17.79 40.32
CA TYR A 681 -8.87 -17.08 39.19
C TYR A 681 -8.64 -15.59 39.49
N GLN A 682 -9.58 -14.89 40.14
CA GLN A 682 -9.46 -13.46 40.48
C GLN A 682 -8.27 -13.14 41.40
N ASN A 683 -7.84 -14.09 42.25
CA ASN A 683 -6.78 -13.87 43.23
C ASN A 683 -5.46 -14.56 42.87
N SER A 684 -5.35 -15.18 41.69
CA SER A 684 -4.09 -15.76 41.23
C SER A 684 -3.02 -14.68 41.03
N HIS A 685 -1.75 -15.04 41.20
CA HIS A 685 -0.61 -14.19 40.86
C HIS A 685 -0.57 -13.88 39.37
N PHE A 686 -0.77 -14.92 38.57
CA PHE A 686 -1.15 -14.86 37.17
C PHE A 686 -1.77 -16.22 36.80
N THR A 687 -2.45 -16.27 35.67
CA THR A 687 -2.94 -17.51 35.07
C THR A 687 -2.08 -17.86 33.85
N ILE A 688 -1.63 -19.10 33.76
CA ILE A 688 -1.01 -19.66 32.54
C ILE A 688 -2.14 -20.06 31.59
N SER A 689 -2.09 -19.58 30.36
CA SER A 689 -2.96 -20.05 29.29
C SER A 689 -2.20 -20.95 28.33
N ALA A 690 -2.59 -22.21 28.28
CA ALA A 690 -1.99 -23.24 27.45
C ALA A 690 -2.64 -23.26 26.05
N ASP A 691 -2.49 -22.19 25.27
CA ASP A 691 -3.29 -21.94 24.06
C ASP A 691 -3.12 -22.99 22.96
N LEU A 692 -1.93 -23.61 22.86
CA LEU A 692 -1.60 -24.71 21.93
C LEU A 692 -2.03 -26.11 22.40
N SER A 693 -2.45 -26.25 23.66
CA SER A 693 -2.67 -27.55 24.30
C SER A 693 -4.14 -27.97 24.20
N ASP A 694 -4.45 -28.77 23.19
CA ASP A 694 -5.76 -29.39 22.97
C ASP A 694 -6.10 -30.56 23.92
N HIS A 695 -5.13 -31.07 24.70
CA HIS A 695 -5.32 -32.07 25.76
C HIS A 695 -4.14 -32.06 26.75
N MET A 696 -4.25 -32.69 27.92
CA MET A 696 -3.21 -32.61 28.97
C MET A 696 -1.84 -33.21 28.59
N ASP A 697 -1.77 -34.07 27.57
CA ASP A 697 -0.53 -34.72 27.14
C ASP A 697 0.17 -34.00 25.97
N SER A 698 -0.41 -32.93 25.39
CA SER A 698 0.17 -32.29 24.20
C SER A 698 1.29 -31.29 24.49
N GLY A 699 1.35 -30.74 25.71
CA GLY A 699 2.24 -29.63 26.04
C GLY A 699 1.81 -28.33 25.36
N PHE A 700 2.33 -27.19 25.83
CA PHE A 700 1.99 -25.88 25.27
C PHE A 700 3.18 -25.01 24.89
N PHE A 701 4.41 -25.46 25.14
CA PHE A 701 5.57 -24.77 24.59
C PHE A 701 5.63 -24.93 23.07
N SER A 702 6.17 -23.91 22.40
CA SER A 702 6.27 -23.90 20.95
C SER A 702 7.10 -25.09 20.45
N ARG A 703 6.63 -25.72 19.37
CA ARG A 703 7.29 -26.90 18.77
C ARG A 703 8.29 -26.49 17.70
N ASN A 704 7.99 -25.41 16.99
CA ASN A 704 8.81 -24.88 15.93
C ASN A 704 9.69 -23.76 16.50
N PRO A 705 11.00 -23.74 16.21
CA PRO A 705 11.84 -22.65 16.62
C PRO A 705 11.52 -21.39 15.82
N VAL A 706 11.42 -20.24 16.48
CA VAL A 706 11.59 -18.95 15.83
C VAL A 706 13.07 -18.80 15.53
N ASN A 707 13.42 -18.70 14.25
CA ASN A 707 14.76 -18.34 13.84
C ASN A 707 14.75 -16.86 13.49
N GLU A 708 15.73 -16.12 13.98
CA GLU A 708 15.94 -14.71 13.62
C GLU A 708 17.35 -14.55 13.08
N TYR A 709 17.47 -13.77 12.01
CA TYR A 709 18.76 -13.34 11.49
C TYR A 709 19.07 -11.95 12.02
N LYS A 710 20.26 -11.77 12.58
CA LYS A 710 20.73 -10.51 13.16
C LYS A 710 21.85 -9.91 12.32
N LYS A 711 21.73 -8.63 11.98
CA LYS A 711 22.72 -7.87 11.20
C LYS A 711 23.13 -6.60 11.95
N GLU A 712 24.43 -6.43 12.16
CA GLU A 712 25.00 -5.21 12.74
C GLU A 712 25.16 -4.10 11.68
N PHE A 713 24.90 -2.85 12.07
CA PHE A 713 25.13 -1.67 11.25
C PHE A 713 25.49 -0.45 12.11
N THR A 714 26.00 0.61 11.47
CA THR A 714 26.35 1.86 12.14
C THR A 714 25.33 2.96 11.80
N THR A 715 24.81 3.64 12.83
CA THR A 715 23.79 4.70 12.72
C THR A 715 24.38 6.00 12.18
N ASP A 716 23.53 6.98 11.81
CA ASP A 716 23.97 8.31 11.37
C ASP A 716 24.78 9.06 12.45
N ASN A 717 24.52 8.77 13.72
CA ASN A 717 25.24 9.33 14.87
C ASN A 717 26.55 8.58 15.20
N GLY A 718 26.85 7.49 14.49
CA GLY A 718 28.06 6.68 14.67
C GLY A 718 27.94 5.55 15.69
N ASP A 719 26.75 5.31 16.24
CA ASP A 719 26.48 4.22 17.18
C ASP A 719 26.33 2.88 16.45
N GLN A 720 26.58 1.76 17.13
CA GLN A 720 26.27 0.43 16.59
C GLN A 720 24.84 0.03 16.93
N ALA A 721 24.11 -0.46 15.94
CA ALA A 721 22.74 -0.92 16.06
C ALA A 721 22.54 -2.25 15.30
N PHE A 722 21.38 -2.90 15.51
CA PHE A 722 21.09 -4.21 14.94
C PHE A 722 19.74 -4.26 14.25
N TRP A 723 19.73 -4.78 13.03
CA TRP A 723 18.52 -5.21 12.33
C TRP A 723 18.27 -6.68 12.56
N TYR A 724 17.00 -7.02 12.71
CA TYR A 724 16.52 -8.38 12.80
C TYR A 724 15.65 -8.67 11.59
N THR A 725 15.78 -9.89 11.07
CA THR A 725 14.95 -10.40 9.98
C THR A 725 14.43 -11.78 10.36
N ARG A 726 13.11 -11.96 10.31
CA ARG A 726 12.45 -13.24 10.59
C ARG A 726 11.18 -13.39 9.78
N LYS A 727 10.59 -14.58 9.77
CA LYS A 727 9.24 -14.73 9.25
C LYS A 727 8.25 -14.01 10.17
N PRO A 728 7.23 -13.32 9.63
CA PRO A 728 6.23 -12.66 10.46
C PRO A 728 5.62 -13.63 11.47
N LEU A 729 5.66 -13.26 12.74
CA LEU A 729 5.10 -14.07 13.82
C LEU A 729 3.59 -13.86 13.87
N HIS A 730 2.86 -14.56 13.01
CA HIS A 730 1.41 -14.54 13.05
C HIS A 730 0.92 -15.29 14.29
N GLN A 731 0.73 -14.60 15.41
CA GLN A 731 0.34 -15.30 16.64
C GLN A 731 -1.01 -16.00 16.48
N TYR A 732 -1.97 -15.47 15.68
CA TYR A 732 -3.30 -16.08 15.43
C TYR A 732 -4.00 -15.57 14.15
N PRO A 733 -3.52 -15.85 12.93
CA PRO A 733 -4.09 -15.22 11.74
C PRO A 733 -5.47 -15.80 11.36
N GLU A 734 -5.74 -17.08 11.65
CA GLU A 734 -7.00 -17.75 11.22
C GLU A 734 -7.58 -18.76 12.23
N ASN A 735 -6.80 -19.32 13.17
CA ASN A 735 -7.27 -20.34 14.10
C ASN A 735 -7.56 -19.75 15.49
N ILE A 736 -8.79 -19.97 15.98
CA ILE A 736 -9.16 -19.66 17.36
C ILE A 736 -8.44 -20.66 18.29
N PRO A 737 -7.69 -20.21 19.32
CA PRO A 737 -7.09 -21.11 20.29
C PRO A 737 -8.11 -22.09 20.85
N CYS A 738 -7.70 -23.34 21.07
CA CYS A 738 -8.60 -24.39 21.57
C CYS A 738 -9.24 -24.03 22.91
N LEU A 739 -8.57 -23.21 23.72
CA LEU A 739 -9.12 -22.69 24.97
C LEU A 739 -10.20 -21.65 24.71
N GLU A 740 -10.01 -20.74 23.76
CA GLU A 740 -10.97 -19.68 23.47
C GLU A 740 -12.30 -20.18 22.91
N THR A 741 -12.34 -21.40 22.35
CA THR A 741 -13.59 -22.02 21.89
C THR A 741 -14.41 -22.65 23.02
N ARG A 742 -13.91 -22.72 24.26
CA ARG A 742 -14.58 -23.41 25.38
C ARG A 742 -15.30 -22.41 26.30
N GLY A 743 -16.56 -22.66 26.66
CA GLY A 743 -17.35 -21.72 27.48
C GLY A 743 -16.72 -21.41 28.84
N TRP A 744 -16.24 -22.43 29.56
CA TRP A 744 -15.61 -22.28 30.88
C TRP A 744 -14.37 -21.39 30.87
N THR A 745 -13.60 -21.35 29.79
CA THR A 745 -12.33 -20.61 29.76
C THR A 745 -12.54 -19.10 29.73
N LEU A 746 -13.71 -18.60 29.31
CA LEU A 746 -13.98 -17.16 29.26
C LEU A 746 -13.71 -16.49 30.62
N GLN A 747 -14.20 -17.08 31.70
CA GLN A 747 -13.95 -16.56 33.03
C GLN A 747 -12.48 -16.77 33.48
N GLU A 748 -11.81 -17.82 32.99
CA GLU A 748 -10.38 -18.06 33.24
C GLU A 748 -9.49 -17.02 32.55
N PHE A 749 -9.99 -16.41 31.47
CA PHE A 749 -9.32 -15.32 30.76
C PHE A 749 -9.63 -13.94 31.33
N LEU A 750 -10.91 -13.67 31.65
CA LEU A 750 -11.34 -12.32 32.03
C LEU A 750 -11.18 -12.03 33.52
N LEU A 751 -11.31 -13.02 34.40
CA LEU A 751 -11.28 -12.78 35.83
C LEU A 751 -9.87 -12.52 36.40
N PRO A 752 -8.80 -13.23 36.00
CA PRO A 752 -7.49 -13.02 36.59
C PRO A 752 -6.96 -11.60 36.46
N PRO A 753 -6.12 -11.15 37.40
CA PRO A 753 -5.44 -9.85 37.28
C PRO A 753 -4.42 -9.86 36.13
N ARG A 754 -3.90 -11.06 35.79
CA ARG A 754 -2.82 -11.29 34.82
C ARG A 754 -3.00 -12.65 34.15
N VAL A 755 -2.77 -12.72 32.85
CA VAL A 755 -2.73 -13.96 32.06
C VAL A 755 -1.46 -13.95 31.21
N LEU A 756 -0.70 -15.05 31.28
CA LEU A 756 0.46 -15.30 30.45
C LEU A 756 0.10 -16.37 29.42
N HIS A 757 -0.01 -15.96 28.17
CA HIS A 757 -0.36 -16.76 27.02
C HIS A 757 0.89 -17.39 26.39
N PHE A 758 0.80 -18.67 26.07
CA PHE A 758 1.82 -19.39 25.32
C PHE A 758 1.27 -19.74 23.93
N GLY A 759 1.59 -18.90 22.95
CA GLY A 759 1.19 -19.06 21.56
C GLY A 759 2.15 -19.93 20.74
N GLU A 760 1.89 -20.02 19.43
CA GLU A 760 2.65 -20.90 18.53
C GLU A 760 4.12 -20.49 18.38
N SER A 761 4.39 -19.18 18.39
CA SER A 761 5.71 -18.63 18.11
C SER A 761 6.30 -17.80 19.25
N ASP A 762 5.47 -17.10 20.01
CA ASP A 762 5.89 -16.21 21.10
C ASP A 762 4.90 -16.24 22.27
N ILE A 763 5.28 -15.61 23.39
CA ILE A 763 4.40 -15.44 24.56
C ILE A 763 3.68 -14.09 24.50
N ALA A 764 2.50 -14.01 25.13
CA ALA A 764 1.80 -12.74 25.31
C ALA A 764 1.35 -12.53 26.75
N TRP A 765 1.38 -11.28 27.18
CA TRP A 765 0.97 -10.84 28.50
C TRP A 765 -0.28 -10.02 28.42
N ARG A 766 -1.22 -10.35 29.31
CA ARG A 766 -2.44 -9.61 29.51
C ARG A 766 -2.58 -9.27 30.98
N CYS A 767 -2.83 -8.02 31.26
CA CYS A 767 -3.32 -7.56 32.57
C CYS A 767 -4.52 -6.64 32.39
N LYS A 768 -5.01 -6.03 33.47
CA LYS A 768 -6.19 -5.13 33.42
C LYS A 768 -5.93 -3.81 32.67
N THR A 769 -4.66 -3.44 32.48
CA THR A 769 -4.26 -2.14 31.92
C THR A 769 -3.54 -2.24 30.58
N ARG A 770 -2.93 -3.39 30.27
CA ARG A 770 -2.11 -3.57 29.05
C ARG A 770 -2.20 -5.01 28.56
N ILE A 771 -2.30 -5.16 27.25
CA ILE A 771 -2.10 -6.40 26.50
C ILE A 771 -0.88 -6.18 25.61
N ILE A 772 0.11 -7.06 25.69
CA ILE A 772 1.35 -6.96 24.91
C ILE A 772 1.87 -8.35 24.56
N CYS A 773 2.43 -8.55 23.36
CA CYS A 773 3.15 -9.77 23.01
C CYS A 773 4.67 -9.58 23.02
N GLU A 774 5.42 -10.67 23.14
CA GLU A 774 6.89 -10.66 23.22
C GLU A 774 7.48 -10.01 21.97
N CYS A 775 6.87 -10.24 20.81
CA CYS A 775 7.34 -9.76 19.52
C CYS A 775 7.04 -8.29 19.23
N GLY A 776 6.19 -7.64 20.04
CA GLY A 776 5.78 -6.23 19.90
C GLY A 776 4.73 -5.96 18.81
N GLN A 777 4.17 -6.99 18.17
CA GLN A 777 3.10 -6.82 17.18
C GLN A 777 1.76 -6.41 17.81
N ILE A 778 1.52 -6.85 19.03
CA ILE A 778 0.34 -6.51 19.83
C ILE A 778 0.84 -5.65 20.99
N ASP A 779 0.41 -4.39 21.04
CA ASP A 779 0.46 -3.58 22.25
C ASP A 779 -0.79 -2.69 22.32
N SER A 780 -1.63 -2.91 23.32
CA SER A 780 -2.85 -2.12 23.53
C SER A 780 -2.60 -0.62 23.78
N GLN A 781 -1.36 -0.22 24.08
CA GLN A 781 -0.99 1.19 24.28
C GLN A 781 -0.46 1.86 23.01
N ASP A 782 -0.17 1.11 21.94
CA ASP A 782 0.24 1.65 20.65
C ASP A 782 -0.99 1.89 19.75
N LEU A 783 -1.16 3.14 19.29
CA LEU A 783 -2.25 3.57 18.41
C LEU A 783 -2.18 2.93 17.02
N ASN A 784 -1.02 2.40 16.62
CA ASN A 784 -0.79 1.75 15.34
C ASN A 784 -0.95 0.21 15.38
N THR A 785 -1.35 -0.35 16.53
CA THR A 785 -1.58 -1.80 16.66
C THR A 785 -2.75 -2.24 15.78
N TYR A 786 -2.54 -3.28 14.97
CA TYR A 786 -3.58 -3.91 14.15
C TYR A 786 -4.74 -4.40 15.02
N ASN A 787 -5.98 -4.31 14.51
CA ASN A 787 -7.16 -4.89 15.18
C ASN A 787 -6.95 -6.39 15.41
N HIS A 788 -6.62 -6.76 16.64
CA HIS A 788 -6.40 -8.14 17.06
C HIS A 788 -7.49 -8.57 18.03
N ARG A 789 -8.04 -9.78 17.87
CA ARG A 789 -9.14 -10.33 18.67
C ARG A 789 -8.92 -10.25 20.19
N PHE A 790 -7.67 -10.29 20.64
CA PHE A 790 -7.33 -10.21 22.06
C PHE A 790 -7.65 -8.81 22.64
N LEU A 791 -7.54 -7.76 21.82
CA LEU A 791 -7.89 -6.39 22.20
C LEU A 791 -9.39 -6.19 22.36
N ASP A 792 -10.22 -6.92 21.59
CA ASP A 792 -11.69 -6.83 21.66
C ASP A 792 -12.23 -7.16 23.05
N THR A 793 -11.51 -7.97 23.83
CA THR A 793 -11.92 -8.39 25.17
C THR A 793 -11.21 -7.65 26.30
N GLN A 794 -10.35 -6.67 26.00
CA GLN A 794 -9.57 -5.95 27.00
C GLN A 794 -10.47 -5.23 28.02
N GLU A 795 -11.46 -4.48 27.53
CA GLU A 795 -12.43 -3.76 28.35
C GLU A 795 -13.30 -4.72 29.20
N LEU A 796 -13.59 -5.91 28.67
CA LEU A 796 -14.37 -6.94 29.37
C LEU A 796 -13.62 -7.54 30.57
N ALA A 797 -12.30 -7.41 30.62
CA ALA A 797 -11.51 -7.85 31.78
C ALA A 797 -11.75 -6.95 33.00
N ASN A 798 -12.18 -5.71 32.78
CA ASN A 798 -12.48 -4.76 33.84
C ASN A 798 -13.91 -4.93 34.36
N PRO A 799 -14.18 -4.63 35.64
CA PRO A 799 -15.54 -4.60 36.15
C PRO A 799 -16.41 -3.64 35.33
N PRO A 800 -17.73 -3.91 35.20
CA PRO A 800 -18.61 -3.03 34.45
C PRO A 800 -18.60 -1.60 35.03
N PRO A 801 -18.84 -0.57 34.19
CA PRO A 801 -19.12 0.78 34.66
C PRO A 801 -20.26 0.81 35.68
N ASN A 802 -20.21 1.75 36.63
CA ASN A 802 -21.22 1.84 37.69
C ASN A 802 -22.53 2.54 37.24
N ASP A 803 -22.63 2.99 35.99
CA ASP A 803 -23.87 3.50 35.41
C ASP A 803 -24.69 2.38 34.75
N SER A 804 -26.00 2.60 34.63
CA SER A 804 -26.93 1.58 34.12
C SER A 804 -26.62 1.17 32.68
N LYS A 805 -26.23 2.12 31.83
CA LYS A 805 -26.01 1.89 30.41
C LYS A 805 -24.72 1.11 30.18
N GLY A 806 -23.62 1.55 30.78
CA GLY A 806 -22.33 0.87 30.66
C GLY A 806 -22.36 -0.55 31.24
N ALA A 807 -23.05 -0.78 32.36
CA ALA A 807 -23.20 -2.12 32.92
C ALA A 807 -24.01 -3.07 32.03
N LEU A 808 -25.00 -2.52 31.33
CA LEU A 808 -25.84 -3.24 30.39
C LEU A 808 -25.04 -3.59 29.11
N GLU A 809 -24.33 -2.63 28.53
CA GLU A 809 -23.45 -2.85 27.37
C GLU A 809 -22.36 -3.89 27.68
N TRP A 810 -21.76 -3.80 28.87
CA TRP A 810 -20.76 -4.76 29.35
C TRP A 810 -21.33 -6.18 29.45
N TRP A 811 -22.53 -6.34 30.06
CA TRP A 811 -23.14 -7.67 30.19
C TRP A 811 -23.55 -8.28 28.85
N ALA A 812 -24.14 -7.47 27.97
CA ALA A 812 -24.50 -7.89 26.62
C ALA A 812 -23.27 -8.41 25.86
N GLU A 813 -22.14 -7.71 25.96
CA GLU A 813 -20.91 -8.11 25.30
C GLU A 813 -20.29 -9.37 25.94
N ILE A 814 -20.33 -9.51 27.26
CA ILE A 814 -19.92 -10.75 27.95
C ILE A 814 -20.71 -11.95 27.43
N VAL A 815 -22.05 -11.84 27.33
CA VAL A 815 -22.90 -12.93 26.83
C VAL A 815 -22.65 -13.19 25.34
N ARG A 816 -22.44 -12.16 24.53
CA ARG A 816 -22.12 -12.31 23.10
C ARG A 816 -20.85 -13.13 22.90
N VAL A 817 -19.76 -12.76 23.56
CA VAL A 817 -18.49 -13.49 23.48
C VAL A 817 -18.63 -14.87 24.13
N TYR A 818 -19.39 -15.02 25.21
CA TYR A 818 -19.62 -16.33 25.84
C TYR A 818 -20.36 -17.31 24.93
N THR A 819 -21.42 -16.85 24.29
CA THR A 819 -22.29 -17.69 23.46
C THR A 819 -21.63 -18.10 22.14
N SER A 820 -20.58 -17.41 21.71
CA SER A 820 -19.71 -17.86 20.61
C SER A 820 -18.82 -19.07 20.97
N ARG A 821 -18.91 -19.59 22.20
CA ARG A 821 -18.09 -20.69 22.71
C ARG A 821 -18.92 -21.95 22.95
N GLN A 822 -18.24 -23.09 22.88
CA GLN A 822 -18.77 -24.43 23.00
C GLN A 822 -18.68 -24.96 24.43
N LEU A 823 -19.67 -25.73 24.86
CA LEU A 823 -19.68 -26.43 26.14
C LEU A 823 -19.78 -27.93 25.91
N THR A 824 -18.95 -28.70 26.61
CA THR A 824 -19.01 -30.17 26.58
C THR A 824 -20.25 -30.70 27.31
N ASN A 825 -20.62 -30.07 28.42
CA ASN A 825 -21.83 -30.35 29.16
C ASN A 825 -22.79 -29.15 29.06
N PRO A 826 -23.92 -29.27 28.36
CA PRO A 826 -24.80 -28.12 28.17
C PRO A 826 -25.46 -27.63 29.48
N ALA A 827 -25.53 -28.45 30.54
CA ALA A 827 -25.99 -28.02 31.86
C ALA A 827 -25.07 -26.99 32.54
N ASP A 828 -23.84 -26.82 32.05
CA ASP A 828 -22.87 -25.86 32.57
C ASP A 828 -23.09 -24.43 32.05
N LYS A 829 -24.10 -24.20 31.20
CA LYS A 829 -24.27 -22.92 30.50
C LYS A 829 -24.41 -21.69 31.40
N LEU A 830 -25.03 -21.81 32.58
CA LEU A 830 -25.06 -20.74 33.58
C LEU A 830 -23.88 -20.81 34.56
N PRO A 831 -23.52 -21.98 35.12
CA PRO A 831 -22.34 -22.13 35.98
C PRO A 831 -21.04 -21.56 35.39
N ALA A 832 -20.79 -21.78 34.10
CA ALA A 832 -19.57 -21.34 33.42
C ALA A 832 -19.45 -19.82 33.22
N LEU A 833 -20.54 -19.07 33.49
CA LEU A 833 -20.56 -17.60 33.45
C LEU A 833 -20.78 -16.98 34.84
N SER A 834 -21.03 -17.79 35.86
CA SER A 834 -21.42 -17.36 37.21
C SER A 834 -20.42 -16.36 37.83
N GLY A 835 -19.11 -16.55 37.63
CA GLY A 835 -18.09 -15.66 38.14
C GLY A 835 -18.15 -14.24 37.58
N LEU A 836 -18.48 -14.11 36.29
CA LEU A 836 -18.66 -12.82 35.63
C LEU A 836 -19.99 -12.17 36.03
N ALA A 837 -21.04 -12.97 36.24
CA ALA A 837 -22.31 -12.48 36.80
C ALA A 837 -22.12 -11.92 38.22
N GLN A 838 -21.35 -12.62 39.08
CA GLN A 838 -21.00 -12.15 40.41
C GLN A 838 -20.23 -10.82 40.37
N LEU A 839 -19.34 -10.63 39.40
CA LEU A 839 -18.61 -9.38 39.21
C LEU A 839 -19.57 -8.20 38.93
N ARG A 840 -20.54 -8.36 38.03
CA ARG A 840 -21.56 -7.33 37.77
C ARG A 840 -22.42 -7.05 39.00
N LYS A 841 -22.87 -8.11 39.71
CA LYS A 841 -23.65 -7.94 40.94
C LYS A 841 -22.88 -7.18 42.02
N LYS A 842 -21.58 -7.41 42.15
CA LYS A 842 -20.75 -6.71 43.14
C LYS A 842 -20.71 -5.20 42.89
N VAL A 843 -20.72 -4.76 41.63
CA VAL A 843 -20.66 -3.34 41.26
C VAL A 843 -22.05 -2.69 41.29
N ARG A 844 -23.06 -3.33 40.69
CA ARG A 844 -24.39 -2.71 40.43
C ARG A 844 -25.52 -3.28 41.29
N GLY A 845 -25.32 -4.42 41.94
CA GLY A 845 -26.38 -5.15 42.63
C GLY A 845 -27.31 -5.86 41.64
N GLY A 846 -28.61 -5.79 41.91
CA GLY A 846 -29.65 -6.42 41.10
C GLY A 846 -29.88 -7.90 41.39
N VAL A 847 -31.04 -8.38 40.95
CA VAL A 847 -31.42 -9.80 41.01
C VAL A 847 -31.08 -10.44 39.66
N TYR A 848 -30.30 -11.52 39.71
CA TYR A 848 -29.94 -12.30 38.53
C TYR A 848 -31.04 -13.30 38.21
N LEU A 849 -31.36 -13.39 36.92
CA LEU A 849 -32.51 -14.09 36.38
C LEU A 849 -32.05 -15.00 35.24
N ALA A 850 -31.35 -16.07 35.60
CA ALA A 850 -30.89 -17.13 34.70
C ALA A 850 -30.20 -16.61 33.42
N GLY A 851 -29.25 -15.68 33.56
CA GLY A 851 -28.52 -15.05 32.44
C GLY A 851 -28.94 -13.61 32.13
N LEU A 852 -30.05 -13.15 32.72
CA LEU A 852 -30.59 -11.78 32.60
C LEU A 852 -30.57 -11.06 33.96
N TRP A 853 -30.90 -9.77 33.97
CA TRP A 853 -30.93 -8.96 35.19
C TRP A 853 -32.25 -8.21 35.38
N GLN A 854 -32.78 -8.23 36.60
CA GLN A 854 -34.07 -7.60 36.90
C GLN A 854 -34.09 -6.10 36.59
N ASP A 855 -32.97 -5.39 36.82
CA ASP A 855 -32.85 -3.95 36.61
C ASP A 855 -32.69 -3.54 35.14
N SER A 856 -32.41 -4.50 34.24
CA SER A 856 -32.36 -4.30 32.78
C SER A 856 -33.31 -5.25 32.04
N LEU A 857 -34.29 -5.86 32.71
CA LEU A 857 -34.98 -7.03 32.16
C LEU A 857 -35.76 -6.73 30.88
N LEU A 858 -36.40 -5.55 30.75
CA LEU A 858 -37.11 -5.18 29.52
C LEU A 858 -36.19 -5.12 28.31
N HIS A 859 -34.97 -4.60 28.51
CA HIS A 859 -33.91 -4.67 27.51
C HIS A 859 -33.45 -6.12 27.30
N ASP A 860 -33.21 -6.84 28.38
CA ASP A 860 -32.61 -8.17 28.32
C ASP A 860 -33.50 -9.18 27.59
N LEU A 861 -34.84 -8.99 27.62
CA LEU A 861 -35.83 -9.76 26.86
C LEU A 861 -35.79 -9.49 25.34
N CYS A 862 -35.10 -8.44 24.91
CA CYS A 862 -34.87 -8.12 23.51
C CYS A 862 -33.55 -8.70 22.98
N TRP A 863 -33.13 -9.86 23.51
CA TRP A 863 -32.01 -10.59 22.92
C TRP A 863 -32.43 -11.29 21.62
N PHE A 864 -31.49 -11.54 20.73
CA PHE A 864 -31.70 -12.32 19.51
C PHE A 864 -30.40 -13.05 19.14
N ASN A 865 -30.49 -14.02 18.23
CA ASN A 865 -29.34 -14.69 17.66
C ASN A 865 -28.85 -13.93 16.42
N ASP A 866 -27.64 -13.40 16.47
CA ASP A 866 -26.99 -12.69 15.37
C ASP A 866 -26.25 -13.68 14.46
N TYR A 867 -26.45 -13.55 13.16
CA TYR A 867 -25.93 -14.45 12.12
C TYR A 867 -24.96 -13.69 11.22
N GLY A 868 -23.75 -14.21 11.03
CA GLY A 868 -22.76 -13.61 10.12
C GLY A 868 -23.27 -13.45 8.67
N ILE A 869 -22.67 -12.51 7.92
CA ILE A 869 -23.10 -12.09 6.55
C ILE A 869 -23.08 -13.24 5.52
N GLU A 870 -22.24 -14.25 5.77
CA GLU A 870 -21.82 -15.20 4.73
C GLU A 870 -22.46 -16.59 4.84
N SER A 871 -23.20 -16.87 5.92
CA SER A 871 -23.82 -18.19 6.16
C SER A 871 -25.36 -18.11 6.14
N PRO A 872 -26.07 -19.14 5.64
CA PRO A 872 -27.51 -19.22 5.83
C PRO A 872 -27.81 -19.20 7.34
N PRO A 873 -28.81 -18.44 7.81
CA PRO A 873 -29.09 -18.30 9.23
C PRO A 873 -29.45 -19.67 9.81
N VAL A 874 -28.57 -20.18 10.68
CA VAL A 874 -28.69 -21.47 11.36
C VAL A 874 -29.52 -21.28 12.62
N ARG A 875 -30.51 -22.12 12.87
CA ARG A 875 -31.47 -21.92 13.98
C ARG A 875 -30.90 -22.47 15.28
N GLY A 876 -31.08 -21.74 16.38
CA GLY A 876 -30.85 -22.32 17.71
C GLY A 876 -31.84 -23.45 18.00
N HIS A 877 -31.56 -24.30 18.98
CA HIS A 877 -32.46 -25.35 19.43
C HIS A 877 -32.59 -25.37 20.95
N ARG A 878 -33.74 -25.76 21.49
CA ARG A 878 -33.87 -25.97 22.94
C ARG A 878 -33.37 -27.36 23.31
N PRO A 879 -32.66 -27.54 24.43
CA PRO A 879 -32.34 -28.86 24.92
C PRO A 879 -33.61 -29.64 25.29
N PRO A 880 -33.59 -30.98 25.22
CA PRO A 880 -34.75 -31.81 25.55
C PRO A 880 -35.06 -31.85 27.06
N TYR A 881 -34.33 -31.11 27.88
CA TYR A 881 -34.49 -31.02 29.33
C TYR A 881 -34.50 -29.56 29.77
N TYR A 882 -35.11 -29.29 30.92
CA TYR A 882 -35.13 -27.94 31.49
C TYR A 882 -33.72 -27.49 31.90
N ARG A 883 -33.30 -26.31 31.43
CA ARG A 883 -32.02 -25.68 31.78
C ARG A 883 -32.19 -24.25 32.31
N ALA A 884 -33.03 -23.47 31.64
CA ALA A 884 -33.35 -22.10 31.99
C ALA A 884 -34.79 -21.77 31.54
N PRO A 885 -35.40 -20.68 32.05
CA PRO A 885 -36.71 -20.21 31.60
C PRO A 885 -36.72 -19.86 30.12
N SER A 886 -37.86 -20.07 29.45
CA SER A 886 -38.01 -19.92 27.99
C SER A 886 -37.70 -18.53 27.44
N TRP A 887 -37.72 -17.49 28.28
CA TRP A 887 -37.41 -16.11 27.92
C TRP A 887 -35.92 -15.74 28.07
N SER A 888 -35.09 -16.65 28.60
CA SER A 888 -33.65 -16.45 28.72
C SER A 888 -32.89 -17.03 27.51
N TRP A 889 -31.85 -16.33 27.06
CA TRP A 889 -30.89 -16.84 26.07
C TRP A 889 -30.22 -18.15 26.50
N ALA A 890 -30.15 -18.42 27.81
CA ALA A 890 -29.57 -19.65 28.33
C ALA A 890 -30.43 -20.90 28.08
N ALA A 891 -31.68 -20.73 27.63
CA ALA A 891 -32.59 -21.82 27.30
C ALA A 891 -32.39 -22.39 25.89
N THR A 892 -31.61 -21.74 25.04
CA THR A 892 -31.31 -22.19 23.67
C THR A 892 -29.85 -22.63 23.57
N ASP A 893 -29.54 -23.55 22.65
CA ASP A 893 -28.20 -23.86 22.16
C ASP A 893 -28.07 -23.30 20.74
N ILE A 894 -26.89 -22.81 20.39
CA ILE A 894 -26.63 -22.17 19.10
C ILE A 894 -25.42 -22.85 18.44
N ASP A 895 -25.50 -23.00 17.11
CA ASP A 895 -24.45 -23.65 16.31
C ASP A 895 -23.22 -22.74 16.15
N ALA A 896 -22.11 -23.34 15.73
CA ALA A 896 -20.89 -22.60 15.38
C ALA A 896 -21.25 -21.50 14.36
N ASP A 897 -20.79 -20.27 14.60
CA ASP A 897 -21.03 -19.05 13.81
C ASP A 897 -22.26 -18.20 14.20
N THR A 898 -22.97 -18.55 15.27
CA THR A 898 -24.06 -17.71 15.84
C THR A 898 -23.70 -17.19 17.22
N VAL A 899 -24.13 -15.98 17.57
CA VAL A 899 -23.95 -15.39 18.91
C VAL A 899 -25.24 -14.74 19.41
N CYS A 900 -25.42 -14.66 20.73
CA CYS A 900 -26.51 -13.88 21.30
C CYS A 900 -26.15 -12.38 21.31
N SER A 901 -27.08 -11.54 20.86
CA SER A 901 -26.93 -10.09 20.77
C SER A 901 -28.22 -9.39 21.20
N TRP A 902 -28.22 -8.06 21.26
CA TRP A 902 -29.36 -7.23 21.70
C TRP A 902 -29.70 -6.14 20.68
N TRP A 903 -30.98 -5.79 20.57
CA TRP A 903 -31.44 -4.74 19.66
C TRP A 903 -30.94 -3.33 20.02
N TRP A 904 -30.53 -3.10 21.26
CA TRP A 904 -30.04 -1.84 21.81
C TRP A 904 -29.20 -2.13 23.06
N PRO A 905 -28.25 -1.28 23.52
CA PRO A 905 -27.53 -0.25 22.79
C PRO A 905 -26.65 -0.87 21.70
N ARG A 906 -26.11 -0.06 20.80
CA ARG A 906 -25.29 -0.50 19.66
C ARG A 906 -24.03 -1.25 20.11
N THR A 907 -24.11 -2.55 20.35
CA THR A 907 -22.96 -3.37 20.78
C THR A 907 -22.08 -3.82 19.61
N TYR A 908 -22.46 -3.61 18.34
CA TYR A 908 -21.56 -3.91 17.22
C TYR A 908 -21.73 -2.99 15.98
N ARG A 909 -20.58 -2.58 15.41
CA ARG A 909 -20.44 -1.58 14.32
C ARG A 909 -20.98 -2.00 12.94
N ARG A 910 -21.35 -3.27 12.71
CA ARG A 910 -21.50 -3.79 11.33
C ARG A 910 -22.92 -3.86 10.74
N PHE A 911 -24.01 -3.87 11.52
CA PHE A 911 -25.38 -3.97 10.94
C PHE A 911 -26.41 -2.96 11.45
N ALA A 912 -26.21 -2.36 12.63
CA ALA A 912 -27.25 -1.55 13.26
C ALA A 912 -27.37 -0.10 12.74
N SER A 913 -26.56 0.31 11.75
CA SER A 913 -26.56 1.70 11.27
C SER A 913 -27.82 2.10 10.49
N TRP A 914 -28.56 1.13 9.92
CA TRP A 914 -29.66 1.40 8.99
C TRP A 914 -31.05 1.54 9.63
N PHE A 915 -31.32 0.91 10.78
CA PHE A 915 -32.68 0.84 11.34
C PHE A 915 -32.96 1.81 12.50
N PHE A 916 -31.98 2.19 13.31
CA PHE A 916 -32.22 3.00 14.51
C PHE A 916 -31.20 4.14 14.63
N SER A 917 -31.55 5.30 14.06
CA SER A 917 -30.86 6.59 14.23
C SER A 917 -31.46 7.46 15.34
N GLN A 918 -32.41 6.94 16.12
CA GLN A 918 -33.32 7.71 16.96
C GLN A 918 -33.36 7.14 18.40
N GLY A 919 -32.57 7.71 19.32
CA GLY A 919 -32.82 7.65 20.78
C GLY A 919 -32.82 6.27 21.48
N GLU A 920 -33.10 6.29 22.79
CA GLU A 920 -33.44 5.11 23.60
C GLU A 920 -34.89 4.69 23.28
N PRO A 921 -35.19 3.39 23.11
CA PRO A 921 -36.54 2.93 22.78
C PRO A 921 -37.53 3.19 23.94
N GLU A 922 -38.76 3.59 23.61
CA GLU A 922 -39.86 3.65 24.58
C GLU A 922 -40.38 2.24 24.89
N TRP A 923 -40.36 1.86 26.16
CA TRP A 923 -40.82 0.54 26.60
C TRP A 923 -42.35 0.46 26.60
N ALA A 924 -42.91 -0.50 25.87
CA ALA A 924 -44.36 -0.74 25.77
C ALA A 924 -44.89 -1.82 26.74
N CYS A 925 -44.09 -2.21 27.74
CA CYS A 925 -44.32 -3.35 28.61
C CYS A 925 -43.93 -3.02 30.06
N ASP A 926 -44.74 -3.47 31.02
CA ASP A 926 -44.46 -3.43 32.46
C ASP A 926 -44.18 -4.84 32.98
N ILE A 927 -43.14 -5.01 33.80
CA ILE A 927 -42.89 -6.27 34.52
C ILE A 927 -43.67 -6.24 35.84
N LEU A 928 -44.62 -7.17 36.01
CA LEU A 928 -45.41 -7.28 37.24
C LEU A 928 -44.70 -8.11 38.29
N GLN A 929 -44.14 -9.26 37.89
CA GLN A 929 -43.44 -10.17 38.78
C GLN A 929 -42.40 -10.98 38.00
N VAL A 930 -41.23 -11.22 38.61
CA VAL A 930 -40.21 -12.09 38.03
C VAL A 930 -39.40 -12.78 39.12
N SER A 931 -39.05 -14.06 38.92
CA SER A 931 -38.21 -14.81 39.84
C SER A 931 -37.55 -16.03 39.18
N CYS A 932 -36.40 -16.44 39.71
CA CYS A 932 -35.75 -17.71 39.38
C CYS A 932 -35.36 -18.43 40.67
N GLU A 933 -35.50 -19.76 40.70
CA GLU A 933 -35.11 -20.59 41.84
C GLU A 933 -33.75 -21.26 41.55
N PRO A 934 -32.68 -20.95 42.31
CA PRO A 934 -31.38 -21.60 42.14
C PRO A 934 -31.46 -23.11 42.42
N ALA A 935 -30.76 -23.91 41.63
CA ALA A 935 -30.64 -25.36 41.83
C ALA A 935 -29.52 -25.73 42.80
N THR A 936 -28.55 -24.84 42.98
CA THR A 936 -27.35 -25.03 43.80
C THR A 936 -27.21 -23.86 44.80
N THR A 937 -26.17 -23.91 45.64
CA THR A 937 -25.80 -22.81 46.53
C THR A 937 -25.28 -21.58 45.80
N ASP A 938 -24.90 -21.70 44.52
CA ASP A 938 -24.55 -20.55 43.69
C ASP A 938 -25.82 -19.92 43.07
N PRO A 939 -26.23 -18.72 43.50
CA PRO A 939 -27.42 -18.07 42.97
C PRO A 939 -27.28 -17.62 41.51
N MET A 940 -26.08 -17.68 40.93
CA MET A 940 -25.81 -17.33 39.53
C MET A 940 -25.66 -18.54 38.61
N GLY A 941 -25.69 -19.75 39.18
CA GLY A 941 -25.50 -21.00 38.48
C GLY A 941 -26.79 -21.57 37.91
N GLN A 942 -26.92 -22.91 37.98
CA GLN A 942 -28.11 -23.62 37.50
C GLN A 942 -29.38 -23.19 38.25
N VAL A 943 -30.51 -23.24 37.55
CA VAL A 943 -31.84 -22.92 38.09
C VAL A 943 -32.79 -24.11 37.96
N ARG A 944 -33.71 -24.27 38.91
CA ARG A 944 -34.77 -25.31 38.89
C ARG A 944 -36.02 -24.85 38.17
N SER A 945 -36.32 -23.56 38.27
CA SER A 945 -37.52 -22.95 37.75
C SER A 945 -37.31 -21.45 37.54
N GLY A 946 -38.18 -20.83 36.73
CA GLY A 946 -38.29 -19.39 36.67
C GLY A 946 -39.64 -18.95 36.11
N PHE A 947 -40.06 -17.77 36.54
CA PHE A 947 -41.39 -17.22 36.32
C PHE A 947 -41.27 -15.75 35.93
N LEU A 948 -42.05 -15.33 34.93
CA LEU A 948 -42.14 -13.95 34.45
C LEU A 948 -43.60 -13.63 34.16
N ASP A 949 -44.11 -12.56 34.77
CA ASP A 949 -45.42 -11.98 34.53
C ASP A 949 -45.25 -10.55 34.02
N ILE A 950 -45.82 -10.28 32.85
CA ILE A 950 -45.68 -9.01 32.14
C ILE A 950 -47.05 -8.47 31.72
N LYS A 951 -47.22 -7.17 31.84
CA LYS A 951 -48.38 -6.44 31.32
C LYS A 951 -47.93 -5.68 30.07
N THR A 952 -48.49 -6.03 28.94
CA THR A 952 -48.15 -5.41 27.65
C THR A 952 -49.40 -5.25 26.79
N SER A 953 -49.30 -4.41 25.76
CA SER A 953 -50.34 -4.31 24.74
C SER A 953 -50.12 -5.38 23.68
N LEU A 954 -51.11 -6.24 23.49
CA LEU A 954 -51.09 -7.26 22.44
C LEU A 954 -51.67 -6.68 21.15
N THR A 955 -51.06 -7.02 20.02
CA THR A 955 -51.61 -6.73 18.69
C THR A 955 -51.82 -8.01 17.92
N LEU A 956 -52.94 -8.10 17.20
CA LEU A 956 -53.23 -9.25 16.36
C LEU A 956 -52.27 -9.22 15.16
N SER A 957 -51.52 -10.31 15.02
CA SER A 957 -50.52 -10.46 13.96
C SER A 957 -50.62 -11.82 13.32
N GLU A 958 -50.27 -11.89 12.04
CA GLU A 958 -50.18 -13.15 11.31
C GLU A 958 -48.70 -13.50 11.09
N ILE A 959 -48.29 -14.66 11.60
CA ILE A 959 -46.94 -15.18 11.45
C ILE A 959 -46.94 -16.13 10.25
N ARG A 960 -46.08 -15.89 9.25
CA ARG A 960 -45.93 -16.77 8.07
C ARG A 960 -44.47 -17.10 7.81
N ARG A 961 -44.20 -18.27 7.24
CA ARG A 961 -42.88 -18.61 6.71
C ARG A 961 -42.62 -17.79 5.44
N HIS A 962 -41.42 -17.23 5.28
CA HIS A 962 -41.07 -16.43 4.12
C HIS A 962 -41.09 -17.30 2.85
N PRO A 963 -41.72 -16.84 1.75
CA PRO A 963 -42.03 -17.69 0.60
C PRO A 963 -40.80 -18.22 -0.16
N THR A 964 -39.65 -17.55 -0.04
CA THR A 964 -38.41 -17.91 -0.76
C THR A 964 -37.22 -18.21 0.16
N LYS A 965 -37.38 -18.07 1.47
CA LYS A 965 -36.30 -18.25 2.45
C LYS A 965 -36.79 -19.13 3.58
N ASP A 966 -36.44 -20.41 3.52
CA ASP A 966 -36.95 -21.45 4.40
C ASP A 966 -36.72 -21.18 5.90
N SER A 967 -35.69 -20.43 6.26
CA SER A 967 -35.37 -20.09 7.65
C SER A 967 -36.06 -18.81 8.16
N LEU A 968 -36.52 -17.92 7.27
CA LEU A 968 -37.03 -16.60 7.60
C LEU A 968 -38.55 -16.62 7.81
N TRP A 969 -39.02 -15.85 8.80
CA TRP A 969 -40.44 -15.69 9.10
C TRP A 969 -40.83 -14.22 8.98
N THR A 970 -42.12 -13.99 8.69
CA THR A 970 -42.71 -12.66 8.57
C THR A 970 -43.85 -12.55 9.57
N ILE A 971 -43.87 -11.47 10.34
CA ILE A 971 -45.00 -11.04 11.17
C ILE A 971 -45.71 -9.90 10.44
N ASN A 972 -46.96 -10.13 10.05
CA ASN A 972 -47.83 -9.12 9.48
C ASN A 972 -48.75 -8.60 10.58
N ILE A 973 -48.55 -7.35 11.01
CA ILE A 973 -49.41 -6.75 12.04
C ILE A 973 -50.74 -6.38 11.38
N LEU A 974 -51.83 -7.09 11.72
CA LEU A 974 -53.10 -7.00 10.98
C LEU A 974 -53.76 -5.62 11.10
N ASN A 975 -53.42 -4.85 12.15
CA ASN A 975 -53.94 -3.51 12.38
C ASN A 975 -53.10 -2.39 11.71
N HIS A 976 -51.93 -2.69 11.16
CA HIS A 976 -51.07 -1.75 10.42
C HIS A 976 -50.93 -2.22 8.97
N LYS A 977 -51.60 -1.55 8.02
CA LYS A 977 -51.69 -1.93 6.59
C LYS A 977 -50.35 -1.98 5.81
N SER A 978 -49.20 -1.85 6.46
CA SER A 978 -47.90 -1.69 5.79
C SER A 978 -46.70 -2.24 6.57
N TRP A 979 -46.91 -2.83 7.74
CA TRP A 979 -45.80 -3.30 8.58
C TRP A 979 -45.67 -4.82 8.52
N VAL A 980 -44.71 -5.26 7.71
CA VAL A 980 -44.22 -6.64 7.65
C VAL A 980 -42.85 -6.66 8.31
N VAL A 981 -42.76 -7.31 9.47
CA VAL A 981 -41.47 -7.48 10.17
C VAL A 981 -40.94 -8.87 9.84
N THR A 982 -39.75 -8.93 9.26
CA THR A 982 -39.03 -10.19 9.03
C THR A 982 -38.18 -10.53 10.24
N PHE A 983 -38.23 -11.77 10.72
CA PHE A 983 -37.39 -12.25 11.82
C PHE A 983 -36.97 -13.70 11.59
N PHE A 984 -35.88 -14.09 12.25
CA PHE A 984 -35.50 -15.49 12.43
C PHE A 984 -35.87 -15.87 13.86
N PRO A 985 -36.59 -16.99 14.09
CA PRO A 985 -36.90 -17.43 15.43
C PRO A 985 -35.60 -17.82 16.14
N ASP A 986 -35.53 -17.48 17.42
CA ASP A 986 -34.42 -17.74 18.34
C ASP A 986 -34.21 -19.24 18.59
N CYS A 987 -35.25 -20.06 18.40
CA CYS A 987 -35.12 -21.52 18.32
C CYS A 987 -35.95 -22.13 17.19
N VAL A 988 -35.66 -23.39 16.84
CA VAL A 988 -36.59 -24.21 16.06
C VAL A 988 -37.93 -24.22 16.80
N LEU A 989 -38.97 -23.71 16.13
CA LEU A 989 -40.36 -23.93 16.55
C LEU A 989 -40.64 -25.41 16.30
N GLU A 990 -40.41 -26.24 17.33
CA GLU A 990 -40.96 -27.58 17.35
C GLU A 990 -42.48 -27.46 17.35
N ASP A 991 -43.17 -28.39 16.70
CA ASP A 991 -44.63 -28.45 16.64
C ASP A 991 -45.15 -28.66 18.07
N ASP A 992 -45.31 -27.57 18.82
CA ASP A 992 -45.81 -27.49 20.19
C ASP A 992 -47.32 -27.77 20.27
N GLY A 993 -47.83 -28.52 19.28
CA GLY A 993 -49.24 -28.83 19.07
C GLY A 993 -50.06 -27.68 18.51
N LEU A 994 -49.44 -26.52 18.23
CA LEU A 994 -50.09 -25.35 17.65
C LEU A 994 -50.03 -25.42 16.11
N LYS A 995 -51.16 -25.75 15.50
CA LYS A 995 -51.30 -25.75 14.04
C LYS A 995 -51.43 -24.34 13.52
N PHE A 996 -50.89 -24.12 12.32
CA PHE A 996 -51.07 -22.88 11.56
C PHE A 996 -52.58 -22.61 11.37
N GLY A 997 -53.12 -21.60 12.07
CA GLY A 997 -54.57 -21.30 12.12
C GLY A 997 -55.23 -21.49 13.48
N ASP A 998 -54.51 -21.99 14.49
CA ASP A 998 -55.03 -22.08 15.85
C ASP A 998 -55.21 -20.66 16.44
N GLN A 999 -56.46 -20.31 16.73
CA GLN A 999 -56.77 -19.12 17.53
C GLN A 999 -56.50 -19.47 19.00
N CYS A 1000 -55.44 -18.92 19.59
CA CYS A 1000 -55.36 -18.81 21.04
C CYS A 1000 -56.50 -17.88 21.49
N ALA A 1001 -57.65 -18.49 21.81
CA ALA A 1001 -58.81 -17.78 22.30
C ALA A 1001 -58.40 -17.00 23.55
N GLY A 1002 -58.65 -15.69 23.52
CA GLY A 1002 -58.47 -14.83 24.68
C GLY A 1002 -59.20 -15.42 25.88
N ALA A 1003 -58.44 -15.74 26.93
CA ALA A 1003 -59.00 -15.74 28.27
C ALA A 1003 -59.03 -14.28 28.74
N HIS A 1004 -60.19 -13.88 29.24
CA HIS A 1004 -60.56 -12.56 29.74
C HIS A 1004 -59.56 -11.91 30.70
#